data_AF-A0A3D5LC68-F1
#
_entry.id   AF-A0A3D5LC68-F1
#
_cell.length_a   1.000
_cell.length_b   1.000
_cell.length_c   1.000
_cell.angle_alpha   90.00
_cell.angle_beta   90.00
_cell.angle_gamma   90.00
#
_symmetry.space_group_name_H-M   'P 1'
#
loop_
_entity.id
_entity.type
_entity.pdbx_description
1 polymer ?
#
loop_
_entity_poly.entity_id
_entity_poly.type
_entity_poly.pdbx_seq_one_letter_code
_entity_poly.pdbx_strand_id
1 'polypeptide(L)'
;MRKRIQQLANGKFDNNGPKLSLSTEKIELEVLEGKDETGSFVITSTNQVKMRGIIYSSNPRMECLTPQFEGEEVRIRYQFHSEGLIEGDIQKGEFFIVCNQGEYNLSFVVSISRLYADSSFGKIKNLDDFCRLAKENYDEAYRLFYSSNFKNLIREDKDRILYEGLRMQPQAALIVETFLIASHHKKKVEVTFEETEKSFYGVQEQQKEQLEIQKPQWGAVRIHVSSDADFLIPGKQIITENDFIGSTCFYEYYIDADAMHAGKNFGRLCFELPDQSFLYTVTASCKEREEEREISEHREAGQARTELMQLYIDYRLKRIVTGVWAKSSVELLDHLAILEPEEPMHRLMKAQALLINRQKQEASWILTDYKRECLDRTTPVWGYYLYLCTLMEREESYVDRLTEEIEQIFHHYPDDSMLFWILLFVKDEFYRNSSRRFKAIEQWIGRGCHSPYLYLEAYYLIWQDPYLLSGLNDFTLKILGWAAKQDAISKDIALQVRNLLPEQREYQKKWYPVLEKCYEADPSEEMVAAICTYLIRGQQFAPKYHVWYERGIDSEIRITNLYEAFLISMDPNEVAAIPKMIQLYFQYNSGLSYRYMAVLYVNIIAAKEKQPDVYHKYRRNMEQFALAQMEAGHMDDNLAILYQEILPVSILNEELAHKAAEVLFVHKLCCENRGIAKAYILHWQLKAPQVVTLTNGCGYFKAYSKDYTVILCDTGGNCYTDDYQDEALLHPENYLEKCMELAPEELSYLLYYFDGKRGCDDFAVEDGRYFRMLTQSERVSDEYKAYLIPEIIRFYQKKGEMLVIEPYLNEVDIRNMTQENQCYIEEMLIETHQFERAFQLVHHYGYDRLGSRAGVELCSYEITEHSFEENDYLLGMAQNCFLHEKYNDVILIYLCKFFQGPTKQMAAIWKAAREFEIDTFDLEERIITQMLYSTDYVDEIERIYDSYLAGGGRELVCMAYLSYFSHYYLVNDMMIPEHVFSQIRERYLAGQTLNDACLLGLLKQLSEISALDAVDNKIADELLMKYTGRNLYFAFYKKFGETMIRKYHLYDKFFVEYHTKTDQHVLLNYSVNGGEYHKEEIPEVYDGIYVKAFVLLFGESVSYYISEKLHGEWKVVESRQISNQNMYGDKDQSRYDVINNIMFAYAMQDEAMLSESMRKYVGMDDTVKNLFKLL
;
A
#
# COMPACT_ATOMS: atom_id res chain seq x y z
N MET A 1 -37.17 -19.93 36.85
CA MET A 1 -36.53 -20.90 37.77
C MET A 1 -37.32 -21.12 39.06
N ARG A 2 -37.35 -20.21 40.04
CA ARG A 2 -37.97 -20.43 41.38
C ARG A 2 -39.38 -21.04 41.38
N LYS A 3 -40.28 -20.58 40.50
CA LYS A 3 -41.65 -21.14 40.36
C LYS A 3 -41.65 -22.62 39.98
N ARG A 4 -40.71 -23.06 39.14
CA ARG A 4 -40.56 -24.47 38.73
C ARG A 4 -40.05 -25.33 39.88
N ILE A 5 -39.06 -24.84 40.63
CA ILE A 5 -38.54 -25.54 41.83
C ILE A 5 -39.69 -25.75 42.83
N GLN A 6 -40.51 -24.72 43.06
CA GLN A 6 -41.70 -24.85 43.91
C GLN A 6 -42.73 -25.86 43.36
N GLN A 7 -42.91 -25.94 42.05
CA GLN A 7 -43.79 -26.96 41.45
C GLN A 7 -43.22 -28.37 41.66
N LEU A 8 -41.93 -28.58 41.39
CA LEU A 8 -41.25 -29.86 41.58
C LEU A 8 -41.28 -30.31 43.05
N ALA A 9 -40.97 -29.42 44.00
CA ALA A 9 -41.04 -29.72 45.43
C ALA A 9 -42.47 -30.13 45.87
N ASN A 10 -43.50 -29.54 45.27
CA ASN A 10 -44.90 -29.90 45.51
C ASN A 10 -45.37 -31.13 44.73
N GLY A 11 -44.50 -31.82 43.99
CA GLY A 11 -44.83 -33.01 43.20
C GLY A 11 -45.65 -32.70 41.94
N LYS A 12 -45.50 -31.50 41.37
CA LYS A 12 -46.14 -31.11 40.10
C LYS A 12 -45.11 -31.14 38.98
N PHE A 13 -45.26 -32.10 38.09
CA PHE A 13 -44.41 -32.29 36.92
C PHE A 13 -45.19 -31.80 35.70
N ASP A 14 -44.51 -31.05 34.83
CA ASP A 14 -45.13 -30.51 33.61
C ASP A 14 -44.32 -31.13 32.48
N ASN A 15 -44.93 -32.06 31.73
CA ASN A 15 -44.22 -32.97 30.81
C ASN A 15 -44.11 -32.42 29.38
N ASN A 16 -44.65 -31.22 29.13
CA ASN A 16 -44.63 -30.57 27.83
C ASN A 16 -43.64 -29.38 27.84
N GLY A 17 -42.34 -29.69 27.77
CA GLY A 17 -41.30 -28.68 27.56
C GLY A 17 -41.34 -28.08 26.15
N PRO A 18 -40.89 -26.84 25.96
CA PRO A 18 -40.77 -26.24 24.65
C PRO A 18 -39.75 -26.98 23.78
N LYS A 19 -40.12 -27.27 22.53
CA LYS A 19 -39.22 -27.81 21.52
C LYS A 19 -38.67 -26.67 20.67
N LEU A 20 -37.43 -26.27 20.94
CA LEU A 20 -36.81 -25.12 20.29
C LEU A 20 -36.38 -25.43 18.86
N SER A 21 -36.59 -24.46 17.98
CA SER A 21 -35.95 -24.34 16.68
C SER A 21 -35.32 -22.96 16.57
N LEU A 22 -34.05 -22.94 16.17
CA LEU A 22 -33.28 -21.71 15.95
C LEU A 22 -33.37 -21.30 14.48
N SER A 23 -33.40 -19.99 14.20
CA SER A 23 -33.41 -19.47 12.83
C SER A 23 -32.12 -19.77 12.04
N THR A 24 -31.03 -20.14 12.74
CA THR A 24 -29.75 -20.52 12.16
C THR A 24 -29.08 -21.60 13.01
N GLU A 25 -28.29 -22.46 12.38
CA GLU A 25 -27.49 -23.49 13.05
C GLU A 25 -26.15 -22.93 13.56
N LYS A 26 -25.64 -21.87 12.93
CA LYS A 26 -24.37 -21.21 13.26
C LYS A 26 -24.42 -19.73 12.89
N ILE A 27 -23.82 -18.87 13.70
CA ILE A 27 -23.66 -17.45 13.38
C ILE A 27 -22.27 -17.24 12.78
N GLU A 28 -22.20 -16.70 11.56
CA GLU A 28 -20.94 -16.33 10.91
C GLU A 28 -20.96 -14.84 10.60
N LEU A 29 -19.97 -14.11 11.12
CA LEU A 29 -19.89 -12.65 11.03
C LEU A 29 -18.52 -12.23 10.50
N GLU A 30 -18.51 -11.32 9.54
CA GLU A 30 -17.31 -10.57 9.15
C GLU A 30 -17.43 -9.17 9.75
N VAL A 31 -16.54 -8.81 10.68
CA VAL A 31 -16.60 -7.53 11.41
C VAL A 31 -15.40 -6.67 11.06
N LEU A 32 -15.61 -5.35 11.04
CA LEU A 32 -14.56 -4.36 10.77
C LEU A 32 -13.74 -4.07 12.02
N GLU A 33 -12.42 -3.94 11.90
CA GLU A 33 -11.52 -3.51 12.99
C GLU A 33 -12.07 -2.26 13.71
N GLY A 34 -12.19 -2.33 15.04
CA GLY A 34 -12.61 -1.22 15.90
C GLY A 34 -14.06 -0.74 15.72
N LYS A 35 -14.90 -1.50 15.01
CA LYS A 35 -16.35 -1.23 14.91
C LYS A 35 -17.18 -2.36 15.47
N ASP A 36 -18.10 -1.99 16.35
CA ASP A 36 -19.07 -2.93 16.88
C ASP A 36 -20.10 -3.32 15.82
N GLU A 37 -20.42 -4.61 15.75
CA GLU A 37 -21.42 -5.15 14.82
C GLU A 37 -22.59 -5.75 15.59
N THR A 38 -23.81 -5.34 15.25
CA THR A 38 -25.02 -5.87 15.90
C THR A 38 -25.70 -6.90 15.01
N GLY A 39 -26.15 -8.00 15.61
CA GLY A 39 -26.92 -9.02 14.89
C GLY A 39 -28.09 -9.55 15.73
N SER A 40 -28.80 -10.52 15.16
CA SER A 40 -29.89 -11.17 15.88
C SER A 40 -30.24 -12.53 15.30
N PHE A 41 -30.68 -13.45 16.15
CA PHE A 41 -31.30 -14.72 15.76
C PHE A 41 -32.67 -14.87 16.41
N VAL A 42 -33.51 -15.77 15.89
CA VAL A 42 -34.85 -16.02 16.40
C VAL A 42 -34.92 -17.42 17.00
N ILE A 43 -35.52 -17.52 18.18
CA ILE A 43 -35.84 -18.78 18.85
C ILE A 43 -37.35 -18.98 18.72
N THR A 44 -37.77 -20.14 18.20
CA THR A 44 -39.18 -20.48 17.99
C THR A 44 -39.55 -21.79 18.68
N SER A 45 -40.70 -21.82 19.34
CA SER A 45 -41.28 -23.02 19.95
C SER A 45 -42.11 -23.80 18.94
N THR A 46 -41.60 -24.93 18.47
CA THR A 46 -42.29 -25.76 17.45
C THR A 46 -43.56 -26.43 17.96
N ASN A 47 -43.73 -26.56 19.28
CA ASN A 47 -44.90 -27.15 19.93
C ASN A 47 -45.82 -26.12 20.61
N GLN A 48 -45.68 -24.83 20.29
CA GLN A 48 -46.52 -23.72 20.81
C GLN A 48 -46.52 -23.58 22.35
N VAL A 49 -45.54 -24.16 23.03
CA VAL A 49 -45.34 -23.97 24.46
C VAL A 49 -44.48 -22.73 24.67
N LYS A 50 -44.92 -21.82 25.53
CA LYS A 50 -44.13 -20.62 25.87
C LYS A 50 -42.77 -21.00 26.43
N MET A 51 -41.74 -20.44 25.80
CA MET A 51 -40.35 -20.55 26.20
C MET A 51 -40.05 -19.45 27.20
N ARG A 52 -39.29 -19.76 28.25
CA ARG A 52 -38.72 -18.78 29.16
C ARG A 52 -37.32 -19.18 29.55
N GLY A 53 -36.36 -18.30 29.37
CA GLY A 53 -34.97 -18.64 29.57
C GLY A 53 -34.03 -17.47 29.71
N ILE A 54 -32.75 -17.82 29.86
CA ILE A 54 -31.61 -16.91 29.91
C ILE A 54 -30.60 -17.37 28.86
N ILE A 55 -29.90 -16.43 28.24
CA ILE A 55 -28.85 -16.67 27.25
C ILE A 55 -27.53 -16.12 27.79
N TYR A 56 -26.51 -16.96 27.77
CA TYR A 56 -25.14 -16.62 28.13
C TYR A 56 -24.27 -16.67 26.87
N SER A 57 -23.22 -15.85 26.82
CA SER A 57 -22.21 -15.92 25.78
C SER A 57 -20.94 -16.54 26.35
N SER A 58 -20.28 -17.39 25.57
CA SER A 58 -18.98 -17.97 25.94
C SER A 58 -17.80 -17.02 25.68
N ASN A 59 -18.01 -15.96 24.90
CA ASN A 59 -16.97 -14.99 24.57
C ASN A 59 -17.44 -13.60 25.04
N PRO A 60 -16.65 -12.92 25.86
CA PRO A 60 -17.01 -11.62 26.43
C PRO A 60 -17.17 -10.51 25.40
N ARG A 61 -16.49 -10.62 24.24
CA ARG A 61 -16.67 -9.68 23.13
C ARG A 61 -18.02 -9.81 22.45
N MET A 62 -18.73 -10.92 22.68
CA MET A 62 -20.06 -11.16 22.15
C MET A 62 -21.10 -10.89 23.24
N GLU A 63 -21.60 -9.67 23.32
CA GLU A 63 -22.60 -9.24 24.28
C GLU A 63 -24.00 -9.67 23.82
N CYS A 64 -24.76 -10.31 24.71
CA CYS A 64 -26.17 -10.60 24.49
C CYS A 64 -27.02 -9.44 25.02
N LEU A 65 -27.57 -8.61 24.13
CA LEU A 65 -28.40 -7.45 24.48
C LEU A 65 -29.78 -7.84 25.04
N THR A 66 -30.23 -9.06 24.76
CA THR A 66 -31.49 -9.61 25.27
C THR A 66 -31.23 -10.92 26.01
N PRO A 67 -30.57 -10.87 27.20
CA PRO A 67 -30.15 -12.06 27.91
C PRO A 67 -31.33 -12.83 28.50
N GLN A 68 -32.45 -12.17 28.84
CA GLN A 68 -33.66 -12.82 29.33
C GLN A 68 -34.76 -12.77 28.27
N PHE A 69 -35.46 -13.88 28.08
CA PHE A 69 -36.53 -13.97 27.08
C PHE A 69 -37.77 -14.75 27.58
N GLU A 70 -38.93 -14.37 27.06
CA GLU A 70 -40.21 -15.07 27.27
C GLU A 70 -41.12 -14.93 26.04
N GLY A 71 -41.65 -16.03 25.52
CA GLY A 71 -42.54 -16.03 24.35
C GLY A 71 -42.62 -17.36 23.61
N GLU A 72 -43.46 -17.45 22.58
CA GLU A 72 -43.50 -18.60 21.63
C GLU A 72 -42.53 -18.41 20.46
N GLU A 73 -42.25 -17.16 20.11
CA GLU A 73 -41.22 -16.74 19.16
C GLU A 73 -40.55 -15.49 19.73
N VAL A 74 -39.23 -15.50 19.88
CA VAL A 74 -38.48 -14.38 20.43
C VAL A 74 -37.23 -14.10 19.60
N ARG A 75 -37.00 -12.82 19.29
CA ARG A 75 -35.80 -12.34 18.62
C ARG A 75 -34.75 -11.94 19.64
N ILE A 76 -33.61 -12.61 19.61
CA ILE A 76 -32.46 -12.35 20.46
C ILE A 76 -31.50 -11.43 19.71
N ARG A 77 -31.14 -10.30 20.32
CA ARG A 77 -30.18 -9.35 19.77
C ARG A 77 -28.84 -9.50 20.47
N TYR A 78 -27.76 -9.36 19.71
CA TYR A 78 -26.40 -9.40 20.22
C TYR A 78 -25.56 -8.29 19.56
N GLN A 79 -24.46 -7.94 20.22
CA GLN A 79 -23.45 -6.99 19.73
C GLN A 79 -22.08 -7.62 19.91
N PHE A 80 -21.25 -7.55 18.86
CA PHE A 80 -19.87 -8.00 18.91
C PHE A 80 -18.93 -6.79 18.95
N HIS A 81 -18.06 -6.76 19.96
CA HIS A 81 -17.07 -5.70 20.17
C HIS A 81 -15.72 -6.10 19.55
N SER A 82 -15.36 -5.42 18.46
CA SER A 82 -14.13 -5.70 17.71
C SER A 82 -12.93 -4.84 18.15
N GLU A 83 -13.09 -4.00 19.18
CA GLU A 83 -12.04 -3.10 19.63
C GLU A 83 -10.76 -3.86 20.02
N GLY A 84 -9.61 -3.35 19.58
CA GLY A 84 -8.33 -4.03 19.69
C GLY A 84 -8.07 -5.07 18.60
N LEU A 85 -9.06 -5.83 18.12
CA LEU A 85 -8.89 -6.90 17.12
C LEU A 85 -8.35 -6.40 15.78
N ILE A 86 -7.41 -7.15 15.20
CA ILE A 86 -6.81 -6.84 13.90
C ILE A 86 -7.25 -7.87 12.85
N GLU A 87 -7.11 -7.51 11.58
CA GLU A 87 -7.39 -8.39 10.47
C GLU A 87 -6.65 -9.73 10.58
N GLY A 88 -7.40 -10.81 10.33
CA GLY A 88 -6.91 -12.17 10.47
C GLY A 88 -7.26 -12.81 11.81
N ASP A 89 -7.62 -12.01 12.83
CA ASP A 89 -8.15 -12.52 14.08
C ASP A 89 -9.49 -13.25 13.84
N ILE A 90 -9.62 -14.45 14.41
CA ILE A 90 -10.84 -15.25 14.38
C ILE A 90 -11.29 -15.51 15.82
N GLN A 91 -12.44 -14.97 16.18
CA GLN A 91 -13.08 -15.22 17.47
C GLN A 91 -14.13 -16.30 17.33
N LYS A 92 -14.09 -17.28 18.23
CA LYS A 92 -15.05 -18.39 18.27
C LYS A 92 -15.70 -18.44 19.64
N GLY A 93 -16.95 -18.86 19.66
CA GLY A 93 -17.68 -19.05 20.90
C GLY A 93 -19.07 -19.63 20.67
N GLU A 94 -19.86 -19.68 21.73
CA GLU A 94 -21.21 -20.20 21.72
C GLU A 94 -22.14 -19.32 22.54
N PHE A 95 -23.38 -19.17 22.07
CA PHE A 95 -24.49 -18.76 22.93
C PHE A 95 -25.08 -19.99 23.60
N PHE A 96 -25.10 -19.99 24.93
CA PHE A 96 -25.74 -21.01 25.74
C PHE A 96 -27.15 -20.56 26.12
N ILE A 97 -28.14 -21.27 25.62
CA ILE A 97 -29.55 -20.95 25.78
C ILE A 97 -30.12 -21.89 26.85
N VAL A 98 -30.33 -21.38 28.06
CA VAL A 98 -30.92 -22.12 29.18
C VAL A 98 -32.40 -21.78 29.26
N CYS A 99 -33.26 -22.70 28.82
CA CYS A 99 -34.71 -22.54 28.87
C CYS A 99 -35.37 -23.52 29.84
N ASN A 100 -36.67 -23.33 30.09
CA ASN A 100 -37.45 -24.33 30.81
C ASN A 100 -37.36 -25.68 30.09
N GLN A 101 -36.76 -26.68 30.74
CA GLN A 101 -36.63 -28.05 30.24
C GLN A 101 -35.78 -28.20 28.97
N GLY A 102 -34.72 -27.40 28.83
CA GLY A 102 -33.63 -27.67 27.89
C GLY A 102 -32.45 -26.70 27.99
N GLU A 103 -31.26 -27.17 27.61
CA GLU A 103 -30.09 -26.34 27.32
C GLU A 103 -29.69 -26.56 25.85
N TYR A 104 -29.39 -25.48 25.14
CA TYR A 104 -29.02 -25.52 23.72
C TYR A 104 -27.83 -24.61 23.47
N ASN A 105 -26.98 -24.98 22.51
CA ASN A 105 -25.81 -24.18 22.14
C ASN A 105 -25.96 -23.69 20.71
N LEU A 106 -25.65 -22.42 20.48
CA LEU A 106 -25.55 -21.84 19.14
C LEU A 106 -24.14 -21.31 18.95
N SER A 107 -23.32 -22.04 18.18
CA SER A 107 -21.95 -21.64 17.93
C SER A 107 -21.88 -20.41 17.00
N PHE A 108 -20.89 -19.56 17.23
CA PHE A 108 -20.58 -18.42 16.38
C PHE A 108 -19.09 -18.37 16.03
N VAL A 109 -18.81 -17.81 14.85
CA VAL A 109 -17.46 -17.50 14.39
C VAL A 109 -17.47 -16.09 13.84
N VAL A 110 -16.58 -15.26 14.36
CA VAL A 110 -16.39 -13.88 13.90
C VAL A 110 -14.99 -13.76 13.31
N SER A 111 -14.91 -13.35 12.06
CA SER A 111 -13.64 -13.02 11.39
C SER A 111 -13.47 -11.52 11.29
N ILE A 112 -12.32 -11.02 11.69
CA ILE A 112 -12.00 -9.60 11.68
C ILE A 112 -11.36 -9.24 10.34
N SER A 113 -11.83 -8.15 9.77
CA SER A 113 -11.39 -7.62 8.49
C SER A 113 -11.13 -6.13 8.59
N ARG A 114 -10.19 -5.62 7.80
CA ARG A 114 -10.04 -4.16 7.64
C ARG A 114 -11.18 -3.60 6.82
N LEU A 115 -11.41 -2.31 6.99
CA LEU A 115 -12.26 -1.56 6.08
C LEU A 115 -11.53 -1.44 4.74
N TYR A 116 -11.83 -2.39 3.87
CA TYR A 116 -11.44 -2.37 2.47
C TYR A 116 -12.44 -1.57 1.65
N ALA A 117 -11.93 -0.89 0.62
CA ALA A 117 -12.80 -0.18 -0.30
C ALA A 117 -13.53 -1.19 -1.20
N ASP A 118 -14.86 -1.05 -1.26
CA ASP A 118 -15.65 -1.70 -2.29
C ASP A 118 -15.35 -1.03 -3.64
N SER A 119 -15.10 -1.85 -4.64
CA SER A 119 -14.90 -1.41 -6.02
C SER A 119 -15.85 -2.11 -6.97
N SER A 120 -15.88 -1.67 -8.23
CA SER A 120 -16.55 -2.35 -9.34
C SER A 120 -16.12 -3.83 -9.51
N PHE A 121 -14.96 -4.23 -8.96
CA PHE A 121 -14.42 -5.62 -8.98
C PHE A 121 -14.61 -6.38 -7.65
N GLY A 122 -15.34 -5.80 -6.70
CA GLY A 122 -15.48 -6.32 -5.33
C GLY A 122 -14.53 -5.64 -4.34
N LYS A 123 -14.35 -6.25 -3.16
CA LYS A 123 -13.47 -5.72 -2.10
C LYS A 123 -12.00 -5.84 -2.52
N ILE A 124 -11.28 -4.72 -2.54
CA ILE A 124 -9.83 -4.67 -2.81
C ILE A 124 -9.09 -4.96 -1.50
N LYS A 125 -8.41 -6.10 -1.38
CA LYS A 125 -7.76 -6.53 -0.10
C LYS A 125 -6.24 -6.35 -0.08
N ASN A 126 -5.61 -6.26 -1.24
CA ASN A 126 -4.15 -6.14 -1.36
C ASN A 126 -3.76 -5.26 -2.57
N LEU A 127 -2.45 -5.02 -2.72
CA LEU A 127 -1.90 -4.21 -3.82
C LEU A 127 -2.08 -4.87 -5.20
N ASP A 128 -2.15 -6.21 -5.29
CA ASP A 128 -2.43 -6.91 -6.55
C ASP A 128 -3.86 -6.69 -7.04
N ASP A 129 -4.84 -6.73 -6.13
CA ASP A 129 -6.23 -6.38 -6.38
C ASP A 129 -6.34 -4.92 -6.83
N PHE A 130 -5.60 -4.01 -6.19
CA PHE A 130 -5.54 -2.61 -6.57
C PHE A 130 -4.90 -2.41 -7.94
N CYS A 131 -3.85 -3.16 -8.27
CA CYS A 131 -3.19 -3.14 -9.57
C CYS A 131 -4.17 -3.60 -10.69
N ARG A 132 -4.99 -4.62 -10.41
CA ARG A 132 -6.08 -5.04 -11.31
C ARG A 132 -7.15 -3.96 -11.48
N LEU A 133 -7.57 -3.32 -10.39
CA LEU A 133 -8.50 -2.19 -10.45
C LEU A 133 -7.94 -1.03 -11.27
N ALA A 134 -6.67 -0.66 -11.07
CA ALA A 134 -6.02 0.42 -11.80
C ALA A 134 -5.90 0.13 -13.31
N LYS A 135 -5.79 -1.16 -13.69
CA LYS A 135 -5.76 -1.59 -15.08
C LYS A 135 -7.11 -1.47 -15.77
N GLU A 136 -8.21 -1.77 -15.08
CA GLU A 136 -9.56 -1.76 -15.66
C GLU A 136 -10.28 -0.41 -15.49
N ASN A 137 -10.07 0.28 -14.36
CA ASN A 137 -10.68 1.56 -14.04
C ASN A 137 -9.74 2.48 -13.24
N TYR A 138 -8.91 3.23 -13.95
CA TYR A 138 -7.92 4.13 -13.34
C TYR A 138 -8.54 5.24 -12.47
N ASP A 139 -9.68 5.81 -12.87
CA ASP A 139 -10.35 6.88 -12.11
C ASP A 139 -10.89 6.41 -10.76
N GLU A 140 -11.32 5.14 -10.68
CA GLU A 140 -11.73 4.51 -9.42
C GLU A 140 -10.52 4.22 -8.54
N ALA A 141 -9.44 3.67 -9.12
CA ALA A 141 -8.18 3.46 -8.41
C ALA A 141 -7.57 4.76 -7.87
N TYR A 142 -7.63 5.85 -8.65
CA TYR A 142 -7.16 7.17 -8.24
C TYR A 142 -7.92 7.72 -7.02
N ARG A 143 -9.25 7.60 -7.01
CA ARG A 143 -10.07 8.01 -5.85
C ARG A 143 -9.77 7.14 -4.61
N LEU A 144 -9.56 5.84 -4.81
CA LEU A 144 -9.22 4.89 -3.76
C LEU A 144 -7.83 5.20 -3.18
N PHE A 145 -6.84 5.54 -4.01
CA PHE A 145 -5.49 5.91 -3.60
C PHE A 145 -5.46 7.08 -2.61
N TYR A 146 -6.28 8.11 -2.81
CA TYR A 146 -6.36 9.25 -1.88
C TYR A 146 -7.30 9.02 -0.68
N SER A 147 -7.99 7.88 -0.62
CA SER A 147 -8.87 7.54 0.49
C SER A 147 -8.05 7.23 1.75
N SER A 148 -8.64 7.46 2.92
CA SER A 148 -8.06 7.07 4.21
C SER A 148 -7.80 5.56 4.34
N ASN A 149 -8.44 4.75 3.49
CA ASN A 149 -8.45 3.30 3.58
C ASN A 149 -7.34 2.66 2.74
N PHE A 150 -6.70 3.38 1.82
CA PHE A 150 -5.64 2.82 0.97
C PHE A 150 -4.45 2.29 1.78
N LYS A 151 -4.09 2.98 2.87
CA LYS A 151 -3.03 2.55 3.79
C LYS A 151 -3.23 1.13 4.33
N ASN A 152 -4.47 0.65 4.38
CA ASN A 152 -4.80 -0.69 4.85
C ASN A 152 -4.37 -1.80 3.86
N LEU A 153 -4.14 -1.45 2.59
CA LEU A 153 -3.71 -2.35 1.53
C LEU A 153 -2.19 -2.60 1.55
N ILE A 154 -1.43 -1.65 2.10
CA ILE A 154 0.02 -1.66 2.11
C ILE A 154 0.51 -2.47 3.31
N ARG A 155 1.33 -3.50 3.06
CA ARG A 155 1.91 -4.34 4.11
C ARG A 155 3.38 -4.05 4.38
N GLU A 156 4.12 -3.62 3.36
CA GLU A 156 5.55 -3.32 3.49
C GLU A 156 5.79 -1.88 3.93
N ASP A 157 6.66 -1.68 4.91
CA ASP A 157 6.97 -0.35 5.46
C ASP A 157 7.57 0.59 4.40
N LYS A 158 8.38 0.05 3.47
CA LYS A 158 8.96 0.82 2.36
C LYS A 158 7.88 1.40 1.45
N ASP A 159 6.93 0.57 1.03
CA ASP A 159 5.81 1.00 0.20
C ASP A 159 4.91 2.00 0.93
N ARG A 160 4.79 1.88 2.26
CA ARG A 160 4.00 2.82 3.07
C ARG A 160 4.66 4.20 3.12
N ILE A 161 5.97 4.26 3.35
CA ILE A 161 6.73 5.52 3.33
C ILE A 161 6.65 6.17 1.94
N LEU A 162 6.79 5.37 0.89
CA LEU A 162 6.62 5.82 -0.49
C LEU A 162 5.21 6.39 -0.73
N TYR A 163 4.16 5.68 -0.30
CA TYR A 163 2.77 6.12 -0.41
C TYR A 163 2.52 7.44 0.34
N GLU A 164 2.97 7.55 1.58
CA GLU A 164 2.83 8.78 2.36
C GLU A 164 3.55 9.95 1.71
N GLY A 165 4.76 9.70 1.21
CA GLY A 165 5.55 10.68 0.45
C GLY A 165 4.85 11.17 -0.81
N LEU A 166 4.28 10.27 -1.61
CA LEU A 166 3.54 10.59 -2.83
C LEU A 166 2.22 11.28 -2.53
N ARG A 167 1.46 10.81 -1.53
CA ARG A 167 0.16 11.39 -1.14
C ARG A 167 0.27 12.86 -0.71
N MET A 168 1.40 13.26 -0.13
CA MET A 168 1.69 14.63 0.30
C MET A 168 2.04 15.57 -0.87
N GLN A 169 2.28 15.04 -2.07
CA GLN A 169 2.54 15.83 -3.27
C GLN A 169 1.24 16.36 -3.88
N PRO A 170 1.33 17.43 -4.71
CA PRO A 170 0.18 17.89 -5.49
C PRO A 170 -0.46 16.74 -6.28
N GLN A 171 -1.78 16.79 -6.43
CA GLN A 171 -2.53 15.79 -7.18
C GLN A 171 -2.08 15.76 -8.65
N ALA A 172 -1.30 14.74 -8.99
CA ALA A 172 -0.79 14.50 -10.34
C ALA A 172 -1.48 13.29 -10.97
N ALA A 173 -1.71 13.36 -12.29
CA ALA A 173 -2.42 12.31 -13.03
C ALA A 173 -1.67 10.97 -13.02
N LEU A 174 -0.34 11.00 -12.93
CA LEU A 174 0.53 9.82 -12.98
C LEU A 174 0.89 9.27 -11.59
N ILE A 175 0.34 9.79 -10.50
CA ILE A 175 0.83 9.44 -9.16
C ILE A 175 0.60 7.97 -8.77
N VAL A 176 -0.53 7.40 -9.21
CA VAL A 176 -0.85 5.98 -9.00
C VAL A 176 0.06 5.11 -9.85
N GLU A 177 0.35 5.56 -11.07
CA GLU A 177 1.31 4.93 -11.98
C GLU A 177 2.72 4.90 -11.34
N THR A 178 3.21 6.05 -10.85
CA THR A 178 4.49 6.15 -10.14
C THR A 178 4.55 5.21 -8.93
N PHE A 179 3.48 5.17 -8.12
CA PHE A 179 3.42 4.27 -6.96
C PHE A 179 3.53 2.79 -7.35
N LEU A 180 2.75 2.34 -8.34
CA LEU A 180 2.74 0.94 -8.77
C LEU A 180 4.07 0.49 -9.41
N ILE A 181 4.77 1.40 -10.09
CA ILE A 181 6.10 1.13 -10.67
C ILE A 181 7.13 1.03 -9.54
N ALA A 182 7.14 2.01 -8.63
CA ALA A 182 8.10 2.09 -7.53
C ALA A 182 7.93 0.97 -6.48
N SER A 183 6.71 0.51 -6.23
CA SER A 183 6.44 -0.67 -5.39
C SER A 183 6.65 -2.00 -6.12
N HIS A 184 7.16 -1.98 -7.36
CA HIS A 184 7.42 -3.17 -8.20
C HIS A 184 6.20 -4.05 -8.55
N HIS A 185 4.99 -3.55 -8.35
CA HIS A 185 3.75 -4.24 -8.77
C HIS A 185 3.45 -4.05 -10.26
N LYS A 186 4.20 -3.17 -10.94
CA LYS A 186 4.05 -2.86 -12.37
C LYS A 186 5.39 -2.51 -13.01
N LYS A 187 5.54 -2.82 -14.31
CA LYS A 187 6.67 -2.36 -15.14
C LYS A 187 6.38 -0.99 -15.75
N LYS A 188 7.42 -0.18 -15.90
CA LYS A 188 7.37 1.13 -16.58
C LYS A 188 6.74 1.00 -17.98
N VAL A 189 5.91 1.98 -18.33
CA VAL A 189 5.28 2.07 -19.65
C VAL A 189 6.30 2.66 -20.62
N GLU A 190 6.56 1.94 -21.72
CA GLU A 190 7.41 2.41 -22.81
C GLU A 190 6.53 2.75 -24.01
N VAL A 191 6.87 3.81 -24.74
CA VAL A 191 6.14 4.22 -25.95
C VAL A 191 7.07 4.11 -27.14
N THR A 192 6.60 3.46 -28.19
CA THR A 192 7.34 3.22 -29.43
C THR A 192 6.63 3.86 -30.62
N PHE A 193 7.40 4.41 -31.54
CA PHE A 193 6.91 5.04 -32.76
C PHE A 193 7.35 4.19 -33.96
N GLU A 194 6.45 3.90 -34.89
CA GLU A 194 6.79 3.08 -36.07
C GLU A 194 7.69 3.83 -37.06
N GLU A 195 7.48 5.14 -37.20
CA GLU A 195 8.19 5.99 -38.16
C GLU A 195 8.80 7.21 -37.45
N THR A 196 10.03 7.57 -37.84
CA THR A 196 10.76 8.74 -37.32
C THR A 196 10.75 9.92 -38.31
N GLU A 197 10.41 9.68 -39.58
CA GLU A 197 10.37 10.73 -40.61
C GLU A 197 9.34 10.44 -41.71
N LYS A 198 8.76 11.50 -42.31
CA LYS A 198 7.84 11.40 -43.46
C LYS A 198 7.92 12.64 -44.37
N SER A 199 7.69 12.44 -45.67
CA SER A 199 7.81 13.49 -46.69
C SER A 199 6.54 13.65 -47.54
N PHE A 200 6.13 14.90 -47.78
CA PHE A 200 4.91 15.29 -48.50
C PHE A 200 5.22 16.29 -49.62
N TYR A 201 4.63 16.08 -50.80
CA TYR A 201 4.84 16.87 -52.02
C TYR A 201 3.48 17.28 -52.63
N GLY A 202 3.42 18.42 -53.30
CA GLY A 202 2.19 18.97 -53.88
C GLY A 202 1.17 19.48 -52.85
N VAL A 203 1.62 19.96 -51.69
CA VAL A 203 0.73 20.46 -50.62
C VAL A 203 0.20 21.85 -50.99
N GLN A 204 -1.03 21.92 -51.49
CA GLN A 204 -1.69 23.19 -51.89
C GLN A 204 -2.78 23.66 -50.94
N GLU A 205 -3.31 22.76 -50.11
CA GLU A 205 -4.31 23.04 -49.10
C GLU A 205 -3.89 22.38 -47.79
N GLN A 206 -4.50 22.76 -46.67
CA GLN A 206 -4.22 22.15 -45.38
C GLN A 206 -4.43 20.64 -45.43
N GLN A 207 -3.36 19.86 -45.20
CA GLN A 207 -3.41 18.40 -45.21
C GLN A 207 -3.41 17.86 -43.78
N LYS A 208 -4.29 16.89 -43.53
CA LYS A 208 -4.38 16.17 -42.25
C LYS A 208 -3.68 14.83 -42.39
N GLU A 209 -2.73 14.56 -41.51
CA GLU A 209 -1.94 13.34 -41.48
C GLU A 209 -1.99 12.69 -40.10
N GLN A 210 -1.62 11.41 -40.05
CA GLN A 210 -1.64 10.61 -38.84
C GLN A 210 -0.28 9.92 -38.61
N LEU A 211 0.15 9.92 -37.36
CA LEU A 211 1.31 9.17 -36.87
C LEU A 211 0.83 8.07 -35.92
N GLU A 212 1.27 6.84 -36.15
CA GLU A 212 0.97 5.72 -35.26
C GLU A 212 1.94 5.70 -34.07
N ILE A 213 1.37 5.68 -32.87
CA ILE A 213 2.07 5.59 -31.59
C ILE A 213 1.63 4.31 -30.89
N GLN A 214 2.58 3.44 -30.54
CA GLN A 214 2.33 2.17 -29.89
C GLN A 214 2.73 2.21 -28.41
N LYS A 215 1.89 1.62 -27.58
CA LYS A 215 2.03 1.48 -26.14
C LYS A 215 1.81 0.02 -25.74
N PRO A 216 2.87 -0.82 -25.74
CA PRO A 216 2.74 -2.25 -25.50
C PRO A 216 2.36 -2.61 -24.05
N GLN A 217 2.75 -1.80 -23.06
CA GLN A 217 2.35 -1.98 -21.66
C GLN A 217 1.05 -1.22 -21.33
N TRP A 218 0.31 -1.69 -20.32
CA TRP A 218 -0.92 -1.05 -19.88
C TRP A 218 -0.64 0.12 -18.94
N GLY A 219 -1.61 1.04 -18.83
CA GLY A 219 -1.69 2.13 -17.84
C GLY A 219 -1.20 3.49 -18.32
N ALA A 220 -1.19 4.45 -17.40
CA ALA A 220 -1.38 5.86 -17.73
C ALA A 220 -0.13 6.48 -18.34
N VAL A 221 -0.33 7.22 -19.43
CA VAL A 221 0.71 7.99 -20.11
C VAL A 221 0.23 9.41 -20.32
N ARG A 222 1.18 10.35 -20.29
CA ARG A 222 0.96 11.74 -20.65
C ARG A 222 2.12 12.22 -21.54
N ILE A 223 1.86 12.37 -22.83
CA ILE A 223 2.86 12.83 -23.81
C ILE A 223 2.55 14.27 -24.16
N HIS A 224 3.52 15.17 -23.96
CA HIS A 224 3.41 16.54 -24.43
C HIS A 224 3.91 16.64 -25.87
N VAL A 225 3.12 17.26 -26.75
CA VAL A 225 3.47 17.43 -28.16
C VAL A 225 3.66 18.90 -28.47
N SER A 226 4.85 19.24 -28.95
CA SER A 226 5.19 20.57 -29.45
C SER A 226 5.72 20.48 -30.87
N SER A 227 5.67 21.59 -31.61
CA SER A 227 6.32 21.69 -32.92
C SER A 227 7.37 22.79 -32.89
N ASP A 228 8.46 22.57 -33.63
CA ASP A 228 9.50 23.57 -33.88
C ASP A 228 9.24 24.44 -35.13
N ALA A 229 8.15 24.20 -35.86
CA ALA A 229 7.86 24.86 -37.13
C ALA A 229 6.38 25.30 -37.26
N ASP A 230 6.17 26.52 -37.75
CA ASP A 230 4.83 27.14 -37.83
C ASP A 230 3.87 26.41 -38.79
N PHE A 231 4.39 25.78 -39.85
CA PHE A 231 3.57 25.04 -40.83
C PHE A 231 3.11 23.66 -40.34
N LEU A 232 3.67 23.17 -39.23
CA LEU A 232 3.41 21.84 -38.70
C LEU A 232 2.62 21.96 -37.40
N ILE A 233 1.31 21.86 -37.50
CA ILE A 233 0.40 22.13 -36.38
C ILE A 233 0.07 20.82 -35.66
N PRO A 234 0.45 20.67 -34.37
CA PRO A 234 0.04 19.52 -33.57
C PRO A 234 -1.48 19.56 -33.37
N GLY A 235 -2.19 18.48 -33.69
CA GLY A 235 -3.64 18.43 -33.53
C GLY A 235 -4.09 18.48 -32.06
N LYS A 236 -3.29 17.88 -31.18
CA LYS A 236 -3.49 17.91 -29.72
C LYS A 236 -2.14 18.07 -29.01
N GLN A 237 -2.04 18.99 -28.06
CA GLN A 237 -0.77 19.23 -27.33
C GLN A 237 -0.49 18.21 -26.22
N ILE A 238 -1.49 17.43 -25.81
CA ILE A 238 -1.35 16.44 -24.73
C ILE A 238 -2.08 15.17 -25.16
N ILE A 239 -1.33 14.08 -25.29
CA ILE A 239 -1.87 12.74 -25.51
C ILE A 239 -2.02 12.08 -24.14
N THR A 240 -3.19 11.51 -23.85
CA THR A 240 -3.48 10.77 -22.62
C THR A 240 -3.94 9.35 -22.94
N GLU A 241 -4.16 8.55 -21.90
CA GLU A 241 -4.68 7.17 -22.03
C GLU A 241 -5.93 7.06 -22.91
N ASN A 242 -6.82 8.04 -22.83
CA ASN A 242 -8.09 8.04 -23.56
C ASN A 242 -7.92 8.18 -25.08
N ASP A 243 -6.75 8.57 -25.55
CA ASP A 243 -6.44 8.68 -26.99
C ASP A 243 -5.94 7.36 -27.59
N PHE A 244 -5.68 6.34 -26.76
CA PHE A 244 -5.28 5.00 -27.20
C PHE A 244 -6.49 4.08 -27.33
N ILE A 245 -6.59 3.36 -28.45
CA ILE A 245 -7.55 2.27 -28.65
C ILE A 245 -6.79 0.97 -28.51
N GLY A 246 -6.91 0.31 -27.36
CA GLY A 246 -6.05 -0.82 -27.00
C GLY A 246 -4.62 -0.35 -26.73
N SER A 247 -3.66 -0.77 -27.57
CA SER A 247 -2.25 -0.39 -27.47
C SER A 247 -1.81 0.64 -28.51
N THR A 248 -2.72 1.15 -29.34
CA THR A 248 -2.36 2.00 -30.49
C THR A 248 -3.11 3.34 -30.45
N CYS A 249 -2.39 4.43 -30.66
CA CYS A 249 -2.92 5.78 -30.82
C CYS A 249 -2.57 6.30 -32.22
N PHE A 250 -3.55 6.82 -32.94
CA PHE A 250 -3.36 7.50 -34.22
C PHE A 250 -3.35 9.01 -33.98
N TYR A 251 -2.16 9.57 -33.78
CA TYR A 251 -1.99 10.99 -33.48
C TYR A 251 -2.15 11.84 -34.74
N GLU A 252 -3.09 12.79 -34.70
CA GLU A 252 -3.41 13.65 -35.83
C GLU A 252 -2.58 14.94 -35.79
N TYR A 253 -1.98 15.29 -36.93
CA TYR A 253 -1.29 16.56 -37.13
C TYR A 253 -1.67 17.18 -38.47
N TYR A 254 -1.46 18.49 -38.60
CA TYR A 254 -1.85 19.25 -39.77
C TYR A 254 -0.64 19.92 -40.40
N ILE A 255 -0.57 19.88 -41.72
CA ILE A 255 0.39 20.60 -42.54
C ILE A 255 -0.36 21.79 -43.14
N ASP A 256 -0.03 22.99 -42.68
CA ASP A 256 -0.65 24.23 -43.15
C ASP A 256 0.13 24.80 -44.34
N ALA A 257 -0.49 24.76 -45.52
CA ALA A 257 0.11 25.25 -46.76
C ALA A 257 0.36 26.77 -46.73
N ASP A 258 -0.44 27.55 -46.00
CA ASP A 258 -0.32 29.01 -45.95
C ASP A 258 0.92 29.46 -45.16
N ALA A 259 1.36 28.64 -44.20
CA ALA A 259 2.55 28.88 -43.39
C ALA A 259 3.84 28.28 -44.03
N MET A 260 3.71 27.57 -45.16
CA MET A 260 4.85 27.01 -45.90
C MET A 260 5.49 28.05 -46.83
N HIS A 261 6.82 28.06 -46.90
CA HIS A 261 7.54 28.79 -47.94
C HIS A 261 7.66 27.94 -49.23
N ALA A 262 7.97 28.57 -50.36
CA ALA A 262 7.99 27.97 -51.71
C ALA A 262 9.03 26.84 -51.95
N GLY A 263 9.73 26.37 -50.91
CA GLY A 263 10.80 25.38 -50.96
C GLY A 263 10.45 24.07 -50.25
N LYS A 264 11.45 23.37 -49.70
CA LYS A 264 11.24 22.27 -48.75
C LYS A 264 11.16 22.85 -47.34
N ASN A 265 10.04 22.62 -46.69
CA ASN A 265 9.80 23.03 -45.31
C ASN A 265 10.12 21.81 -44.44
N PHE A 266 11.01 21.99 -43.47
CA PHE A 266 11.37 20.96 -42.50
C PHE A 266 10.79 21.37 -41.15
N GLY A 267 9.98 20.49 -40.56
CA GLY A 267 9.42 20.67 -39.24
C GLY A 267 9.56 19.38 -38.45
N ARG A 268 9.57 19.49 -37.14
CA ARG A 268 9.64 18.38 -36.20
C ARG A 268 8.50 18.50 -35.20
N LEU A 269 7.87 17.38 -34.94
CA LEU A 269 7.03 17.20 -33.77
C LEU A 269 7.89 16.57 -32.66
N CYS A 270 7.95 17.24 -31.52
CA CYS A 270 8.62 16.75 -30.32
C CYS A 270 7.56 16.14 -29.41
N PHE A 271 7.67 14.84 -29.14
CA PHE A 271 6.84 14.08 -28.22
C PHE A 271 7.65 13.88 -26.93
N GLU A 272 7.33 14.66 -25.91
CA GLU A 272 7.99 14.65 -24.61
C GLU A 272 7.21 13.78 -23.63
N LEU A 273 7.84 12.69 -23.21
CA LEU A 273 7.48 11.91 -22.04
C LEU A 273 8.37 12.34 -20.86
N PRO A 274 7.99 12.00 -19.62
CA PRO A 274 8.79 12.38 -18.47
C PRO A 274 10.24 11.91 -18.46
N ASP A 275 10.52 10.78 -19.10
CA ASP A 275 11.81 10.10 -19.10
C ASP A 275 12.46 10.00 -20.50
N GLN A 276 11.71 10.31 -21.55
CA GLN A 276 12.14 10.17 -22.95
C GLN A 276 11.58 11.29 -23.82
N SER A 277 12.33 11.69 -24.85
CA SER A 277 11.84 12.60 -25.89
C SER A 277 11.99 11.93 -27.25
N PHE A 278 10.95 11.99 -28.07
CA PHE A 278 10.94 11.46 -29.42
C PHE A 278 10.73 12.57 -30.43
N LEU A 279 11.51 12.56 -31.51
CA LEU A 279 11.47 13.56 -32.56
C LEU A 279 10.97 12.93 -33.86
N TYR A 280 9.84 13.41 -34.36
CA TYR A 280 9.27 13.01 -35.64
C TYR A 280 9.48 14.11 -36.69
N THR A 281 10.23 13.84 -37.75
CA THR A 281 10.61 14.84 -38.75
C THR A 281 9.67 14.80 -39.96
N VAL A 282 8.99 15.90 -40.24
CA VAL A 282 8.10 16.08 -41.39
C VAL A 282 8.75 17.03 -42.41
N THR A 283 8.85 16.57 -43.65
CA THR A 283 9.27 17.41 -44.78
C THR A 283 8.07 17.66 -45.70
N ALA A 284 7.73 18.92 -45.98
CA ALA A 284 6.61 19.27 -46.86
C ALA A 284 7.01 20.26 -47.98
N SER A 285 6.45 20.10 -49.17
CA SER A 285 6.64 21.04 -50.30
C SER A 285 5.34 21.27 -51.08
N CYS A 286 5.10 22.52 -51.50
CA CYS A 286 3.93 22.89 -52.32
C CYS A 286 4.02 22.45 -53.79
N LYS A 287 5.20 22.01 -54.25
CA LYS A 287 5.47 21.65 -55.64
C LYS A 287 5.28 20.17 -55.90
N GLU A 288 4.78 19.83 -57.10
CA GLU A 288 4.63 18.45 -57.53
C GLU A 288 6.00 17.80 -57.79
N ARG A 289 6.08 16.46 -57.67
CA ARG A 289 7.35 15.72 -57.83
C ARG A 289 7.97 15.87 -59.24
N GLU A 290 7.20 16.26 -60.24
CA GLU A 290 7.69 16.59 -61.59
C GLU A 290 8.20 18.04 -61.71
N GLU A 291 7.59 19.00 -61.01
CA GLU A 291 8.12 20.37 -60.87
C GLU A 291 9.44 20.38 -60.07
N GLU A 292 9.66 19.40 -59.19
CA GLU A 292 10.96 19.16 -58.54
C GLU A 292 12.10 18.93 -59.54
N ARG A 293 11.85 18.44 -60.76
CA ARG A 293 12.89 18.35 -61.81
C ARG A 293 13.27 19.71 -62.38
N GLU A 294 12.29 20.57 -62.68
CA GLU A 294 12.56 21.95 -63.12
C GLU A 294 13.20 22.78 -62.00
N ILE A 295 12.82 22.52 -60.74
CA ILE A 295 13.50 23.09 -59.55
C ILE A 295 14.89 22.48 -59.38
N SER A 296 15.11 21.21 -59.75
CA SER A 296 16.45 20.62 -59.74
C SER A 296 17.35 21.28 -60.76
N GLU A 297 16.85 21.61 -61.95
CA GLU A 297 17.58 22.35 -62.99
C GLU A 297 17.82 23.81 -62.57
N HIS A 298 16.82 24.48 -61.95
CA HIS A 298 17.00 25.82 -61.36
C HIS A 298 17.97 25.81 -60.17
N ARG A 299 17.96 24.76 -59.36
CA ARG A 299 18.89 24.55 -58.23
C ARG A 299 20.29 24.23 -58.75
N GLU A 300 20.40 23.46 -59.82
CA GLU A 300 21.65 23.15 -60.52
C GLU A 300 22.23 24.42 -61.16
N ALA A 301 21.40 25.25 -61.80
CA ALA A 301 21.79 26.58 -62.27
C ALA A 301 22.20 27.50 -61.10
N GLY A 302 21.46 27.50 -59.98
CA GLY A 302 21.82 28.24 -58.77
C GLY A 302 23.12 27.76 -58.12
N GLN A 303 23.37 26.46 -58.10
CA GLN A 303 24.62 25.84 -57.63
C GLN A 303 25.77 26.22 -58.56
N ALA A 304 25.60 26.11 -59.87
CA ALA A 304 26.60 26.50 -60.86
C ALA A 304 26.92 28.01 -60.79
N ARG A 305 25.93 28.89 -60.55
CA ARG A 305 26.14 30.33 -60.28
C ARG A 305 26.93 30.57 -58.99
N THR A 306 26.63 29.82 -57.93
CA THR A 306 27.35 29.90 -56.64
C THR A 306 28.79 29.40 -56.79
N GLU A 307 28.99 28.32 -57.53
CA GLU A 307 30.30 27.76 -57.85
C GLU A 307 31.12 28.74 -58.70
N LEU A 308 30.49 29.39 -59.69
CA LEU A 308 31.12 30.44 -60.48
C LEU A 308 31.56 31.63 -59.61
N MET A 309 30.70 32.06 -58.68
CA MET A 309 31.05 33.11 -57.72
C MET A 309 32.22 32.69 -56.82
N GLN A 310 32.23 31.45 -56.32
CA GLN A 310 33.32 30.93 -55.49
C GLN A 310 34.63 30.82 -56.27
N LEU A 311 34.59 30.35 -57.53
CA LEU A 311 35.74 30.32 -58.43
C LEU A 311 36.32 31.72 -58.65
N TYR A 312 35.47 32.75 -58.81
CA TYR A 312 35.93 34.13 -58.91
C TYR A 312 36.58 34.63 -57.61
N ILE A 313 36.00 34.32 -56.45
CA ILE A 313 36.58 34.63 -55.13
C ILE A 313 37.95 33.96 -54.99
N ASP A 314 38.06 32.66 -55.29
CA ASP A 314 39.31 31.90 -55.18
C ASP A 314 40.39 32.40 -56.14
N TYR A 315 39.99 32.81 -57.35
CA TYR A 315 40.90 33.47 -58.30
C TYR A 315 41.44 34.79 -57.74
N ARG A 316 40.56 35.67 -57.22
CA ARG A 316 40.96 36.97 -56.69
C ARG A 316 41.76 36.88 -55.39
N LEU A 317 41.49 35.87 -54.57
CA LEU A 317 42.30 35.51 -53.39
C LEU A 317 43.60 34.79 -53.76
N LYS A 318 43.89 34.57 -55.06
CA LYS A 318 45.09 33.90 -55.60
C LYS A 318 45.26 32.43 -55.18
N ARG A 319 44.16 31.74 -54.86
CA ARG A 319 44.16 30.29 -54.55
C ARG A 319 44.28 29.45 -55.81
N ILE A 320 43.69 29.92 -56.91
CA ILE A 320 43.77 29.28 -58.23
C ILE A 320 44.43 30.22 -59.24
N VAL A 321 45.14 29.64 -60.20
CA VAL A 321 45.79 30.38 -61.28
C VAL A 321 44.78 30.77 -62.37
N THR A 322 45.05 31.87 -63.09
CA THR A 322 44.15 32.43 -64.13
C THR A 322 43.68 31.40 -65.15
N GLY A 323 44.55 30.50 -65.60
CA GLY A 323 44.20 29.48 -66.60
C GLY A 323 43.21 28.43 -66.09
N VAL A 324 43.32 28.04 -64.81
CA VAL A 324 42.38 27.09 -64.18
C VAL A 324 41.03 27.77 -63.95
N TRP A 325 41.04 28.99 -63.41
CA TRP A 325 39.83 29.79 -63.26
C TRP A 325 39.09 29.99 -64.57
N ALA A 326 39.79 30.40 -65.64
CA ALA A 326 39.18 30.64 -66.93
C ALA A 326 38.60 29.35 -67.54
N LYS A 327 39.33 28.23 -67.46
CA LYS A 327 38.83 26.94 -67.97
C LYS A 327 37.56 26.49 -67.22
N SER A 328 37.60 26.42 -65.89
CA SER A 328 36.46 25.96 -65.08
C SER A 328 35.28 26.92 -65.16
N SER A 329 35.52 28.23 -65.24
CA SER A 329 34.45 29.21 -65.44
C SER A 329 33.80 29.08 -66.81
N VAL A 330 34.58 28.82 -67.87
CA VAL A 330 34.04 28.58 -69.22
C VAL A 330 33.22 27.29 -69.26
N GLU A 331 33.69 26.20 -68.65
CA GLU A 331 32.95 24.93 -68.56
C GLU A 331 31.61 25.10 -67.82
N LEU A 332 31.60 25.80 -66.69
CA LEU A 332 30.37 26.11 -65.94
C LEU A 332 29.45 27.06 -66.70
N LEU A 333 30.00 28.06 -67.41
CA LEU A 333 29.21 28.99 -68.22
C LEU A 333 28.61 28.31 -69.46
N ASP A 334 29.30 27.33 -70.05
CA ASP A 334 28.78 26.50 -71.14
C ASP A 334 27.65 25.60 -70.63
N HIS A 335 27.78 25.06 -69.41
CA HIS A 335 26.70 24.33 -68.74
C HIS A 335 25.49 25.24 -68.44
N LEU A 336 25.73 26.43 -67.88
CA LEU A 336 24.68 27.43 -67.60
C LEU A 336 24.00 27.94 -68.88
N ALA A 337 24.73 28.07 -69.99
CA ALA A 337 24.15 28.46 -71.27
C ALA A 337 23.23 27.39 -71.88
N ILE A 338 23.39 26.12 -71.49
CA ILE A 338 22.46 25.03 -71.86
C ILE A 338 21.21 25.08 -70.99
N LEU A 339 21.39 25.29 -69.68
CA LEU A 339 20.28 25.36 -68.71
C LEU A 339 19.43 26.63 -68.87
N GLU A 340 20.04 27.77 -69.24
CA GLU A 340 19.38 29.08 -69.40
C GLU A 340 19.79 29.74 -70.73
N PRO A 341 19.21 29.32 -71.87
CA PRO A 341 19.63 29.78 -73.20
C PRO A 341 19.34 31.25 -73.49
N GLU A 342 18.32 31.80 -72.83
CA GLU A 342 17.80 33.17 -73.00
C GLU A 342 18.61 34.21 -72.21
N GLU A 343 19.56 33.81 -71.34
CA GLU A 343 20.33 34.74 -70.50
C GLU A 343 21.62 35.21 -71.23
N PRO A 344 21.66 36.45 -71.76
CA PRO A 344 22.82 36.95 -72.51
C PRO A 344 24.08 37.12 -71.64
N MET A 345 23.93 37.29 -70.32
CA MET A 345 25.04 37.58 -69.42
C MET A 345 26.07 36.44 -69.37
N HIS A 346 25.65 35.16 -69.48
CA HIS A 346 26.57 34.03 -69.46
C HIS A 346 27.58 34.08 -70.62
N ARG A 347 27.13 34.50 -71.81
CA ARG A 347 27.99 34.67 -72.98
C ARG A 347 29.00 35.80 -72.76
N LEU A 348 28.58 36.90 -72.16
CA LEU A 348 29.46 38.02 -71.83
C LEU A 348 30.47 37.68 -70.72
N MET A 349 30.06 36.96 -69.68
CA MET A 349 30.96 36.47 -68.63
C MET A 349 31.99 35.48 -69.19
N LYS A 350 31.59 34.65 -70.18
CA LYS A 350 32.51 33.77 -70.91
C LYS A 350 33.55 34.59 -71.67
N ALA A 351 33.12 35.66 -72.34
CA ALA A 351 34.04 36.61 -72.96
C ALA A 351 34.97 37.28 -71.93
N GLN A 352 34.50 37.63 -70.73
CA GLN A 352 35.34 38.15 -69.64
C GLN A 352 36.45 37.16 -69.25
N ALA A 353 36.10 35.89 -69.01
CA ALA A 353 37.05 34.85 -68.63
C ALA A 353 38.14 34.66 -69.70
N LEU A 354 37.73 34.62 -70.99
CA LEU A 354 38.65 34.50 -72.13
C LEU A 354 39.55 35.74 -72.31
N LEU A 355 39.01 36.95 -72.14
CA LEU A 355 39.79 38.20 -72.20
C LEU A 355 40.88 38.25 -71.12
N ILE A 356 40.52 37.90 -69.88
CA ILE A 356 41.46 37.87 -68.75
C ILE A 356 42.52 36.77 -68.96
N ASN A 357 42.16 35.65 -69.60
CA ASN A 357 43.09 34.58 -70.00
C ASN A 357 43.88 34.90 -71.29
N ARG A 358 43.80 36.13 -71.81
CA ARG A 358 44.48 36.63 -73.03
C ARG A 358 44.04 35.97 -74.35
N GLN A 359 42.92 35.25 -74.38
CA GLN A 359 42.33 34.66 -75.59
C GLN A 359 41.44 35.68 -76.32
N LYS A 360 42.08 36.73 -76.87
CA LYS A 360 41.38 37.89 -77.44
C LYS A 360 40.53 37.59 -78.68
N GLN A 361 40.95 36.63 -79.51
CA GLN A 361 40.25 36.33 -80.77
C GLN A 361 38.85 35.78 -80.49
N GLU A 362 38.74 34.69 -79.71
CA GLU A 362 37.46 34.06 -79.35
C GLU A 362 36.52 35.02 -78.60
N ALA A 363 37.05 35.82 -77.66
CA ALA A 363 36.25 36.83 -76.97
C ALA A 363 35.70 37.91 -77.92
N SER A 364 36.49 38.34 -78.92
CA SER A 364 36.06 39.34 -79.91
C SER A 364 34.92 38.82 -80.79
N TRP A 365 34.92 37.52 -81.12
CA TRP A 365 33.79 36.89 -81.82
C TRP A 365 32.51 36.97 -80.99
N ILE A 366 32.55 36.56 -79.72
CA ILE A 366 31.39 36.59 -78.81
C ILE A 366 30.84 38.01 -78.65
N LEU A 367 31.72 39.01 -78.46
CA LEU A 367 31.33 40.41 -78.30
C LEU A 367 30.72 41.00 -79.59
N THR A 368 31.27 40.66 -80.76
CA THR A 368 30.76 41.16 -82.04
C THR A 368 29.39 40.56 -82.36
N ASP A 369 29.20 39.29 -82.01
CA ASP A 369 27.94 38.58 -82.19
C ASP A 369 26.85 39.15 -81.27
N TYR A 370 27.17 39.33 -79.99
CA TYR A 370 26.27 39.99 -79.03
C TYR A 370 25.86 41.40 -79.47
N LYS A 371 26.79 42.20 -80.01
CA LYS A 371 26.51 43.56 -80.53
C LYS A 371 25.50 43.55 -81.69
N ARG A 372 25.44 42.48 -82.49
CA ARG A 372 24.50 42.35 -83.62
C ARG A 372 23.12 41.93 -83.15
N GLU A 373 23.03 41.07 -82.14
CA GLU A 373 21.78 40.55 -81.59
C GLU A 373 21.10 41.52 -80.60
N CYS A 374 21.88 42.35 -79.90
CA CYS A 374 21.35 43.28 -78.89
C CYS A 374 20.56 44.45 -79.51
N LEU A 375 19.25 44.48 -79.26
CA LEU A 375 18.33 45.52 -79.76
C LEU A 375 18.25 46.76 -78.85
N ASP A 376 18.45 46.60 -77.53
CA ASP A 376 18.35 47.67 -76.54
C ASP A 376 19.69 48.03 -75.89
N ARG A 377 20.20 49.22 -76.21
CA ARG A 377 21.50 49.75 -75.78
C ARG A 377 21.43 50.60 -74.50
N THR A 378 20.29 50.60 -73.82
CA THR A 378 20.09 51.36 -72.58
C THR A 378 20.07 50.46 -71.34
N THR A 379 20.24 49.15 -71.49
CA THR A 379 20.16 48.17 -70.41
C THR A 379 21.47 48.02 -69.61
N PRO A 380 21.41 47.56 -68.35
CA PRO A 380 22.61 47.25 -67.56
C PRO A 380 23.54 46.21 -68.21
N VAL A 381 22.99 45.21 -68.91
CA VAL A 381 23.76 44.18 -69.64
C VAL A 381 24.58 44.82 -70.77
N TRP A 382 24.04 45.84 -71.45
CA TRP A 382 24.81 46.65 -72.40
C TRP A 382 25.96 47.40 -71.71
N GLY A 383 25.74 47.93 -70.50
CA GLY A 383 26.79 48.53 -69.68
C GLY A 383 27.94 47.56 -69.37
N TYR A 384 27.65 46.28 -69.11
CA TYR A 384 28.67 45.24 -68.93
C TYR A 384 29.40 44.90 -70.24
N TYR A 385 28.70 44.88 -71.38
CA TYR A 385 29.33 44.77 -72.70
C TYR A 385 30.31 45.93 -72.97
N LEU A 386 29.93 47.17 -72.66
CA LEU A 386 30.80 48.34 -72.78
C LEU A 386 32.06 48.20 -71.91
N TYR A 387 31.92 47.68 -70.69
CA TYR A 387 33.05 47.35 -69.81
C TYR A 387 33.99 46.30 -70.44
N LEU A 388 33.47 45.24 -71.05
CA LEU A 388 34.33 44.26 -71.74
C LEU A 388 35.06 44.89 -72.94
N CYS A 389 34.48 45.90 -73.59
CA CYS A 389 35.14 46.68 -74.64
C CYS A 389 36.30 47.51 -74.09
N THR A 390 36.18 48.12 -72.90
CA THR A 390 37.30 48.86 -72.26
C THR A 390 38.44 47.92 -71.85
N LEU A 391 38.15 46.65 -71.53
CA LEU A 391 39.18 45.64 -71.28
C LEU A 391 39.91 45.19 -72.57
N MET A 392 39.23 45.24 -73.72
CA MET A 392 39.75 44.82 -75.02
C MET A 392 40.67 45.88 -75.65
N GLU A 393 40.28 47.16 -75.57
CA GLU A 393 40.98 48.33 -76.13
C GLU A 393 41.23 49.38 -75.04
N ARG A 394 42.52 49.64 -74.74
CA ARG A 394 42.97 50.41 -73.57
C ARG A 394 43.36 51.85 -73.89
N GLU A 395 42.85 52.41 -74.99
CA GLU A 395 43.11 53.80 -75.34
C GLU A 395 42.31 54.73 -74.40
N GLU A 396 42.97 55.66 -73.71
CA GLU A 396 42.35 56.49 -72.66
C GLU A 396 41.10 57.23 -73.15
N SER A 397 41.17 57.84 -74.34
CA SER A 397 40.05 58.58 -74.95
C SER A 397 38.84 57.68 -75.28
N TYR A 398 39.09 56.41 -75.61
CA TYR A 398 38.06 55.42 -75.89
C TYR A 398 37.41 54.91 -74.59
N VAL A 399 38.24 54.65 -73.57
CA VAL A 399 37.77 54.23 -72.25
C VAL A 399 36.93 55.33 -71.59
N ASP A 400 37.37 56.58 -71.62
CA ASP A 400 36.65 57.72 -71.04
C ASP A 400 35.26 57.89 -71.67
N ARG A 401 35.19 57.83 -73.00
CA ARG A 401 33.91 57.90 -73.74
C ARG A 401 32.96 56.76 -73.34
N LEU A 402 33.45 55.53 -73.28
CA LEU A 402 32.62 54.39 -72.87
C LEU A 402 32.21 54.48 -71.39
N THR A 403 33.05 55.08 -70.54
CA THR A 403 32.75 55.33 -69.13
C THR A 403 31.59 56.30 -68.96
N GLU A 404 31.59 57.41 -69.72
CA GLU A 404 30.47 58.37 -69.73
C GLU A 404 29.15 57.70 -70.17
N GLU A 405 29.20 56.80 -71.16
CA GLU A 405 28.03 56.02 -71.58
C GLU A 405 27.55 55.06 -70.47
N ILE A 406 28.46 54.40 -69.75
CA ILE A 406 28.12 53.54 -68.59
C ILE A 406 27.53 54.37 -67.44
N GLU A 407 28.04 55.57 -67.17
CA GLU A 407 27.49 56.48 -66.14
C GLU A 407 26.07 56.93 -66.47
N GLN A 408 25.77 57.21 -67.74
CA GLN A 408 24.41 57.56 -68.19
C GLN A 408 23.45 56.40 -67.97
N ILE A 409 23.85 55.16 -68.28
CA ILE A 409 23.06 53.96 -68.01
C ILE A 409 22.85 53.78 -66.50
N PHE A 410 23.89 53.99 -65.69
CA PHE A 410 23.80 53.90 -64.23
C PHE A 410 22.88 54.97 -63.62
N HIS A 411 22.78 56.17 -64.21
CA HIS A 411 21.79 57.16 -63.77
C HIS A 411 20.35 56.74 -64.03
N HIS A 412 20.10 55.91 -65.04
CA HIS A 412 18.78 55.33 -65.31
C HIS A 412 18.51 54.10 -64.41
N TYR A 413 19.56 53.40 -63.98
CA TYR A 413 19.49 52.23 -63.09
C TYR A 413 20.37 52.41 -61.84
N PRO A 414 20.04 53.35 -60.93
CA PRO A 414 20.91 53.74 -59.81
C PRO A 414 21.11 52.66 -58.75
N ASP A 415 20.23 51.66 -58.70
CA ASP A 415 20.26 50.55 -57.74
C ASP A 415 20.98 49.30 -58.29
N ASP A 416 21.48 49.33 -59.54
CA ASP A 416 22.16 48.20 -60.16
C ASP A 416 23.59 48.01 -59.62
N SER A 417 23.77 46.93 -58.85
CA SER A 417 25.06 46.62 -58.20
C SER A 417 26.19 46.23 -59.16
N MET A 418 25.87 45.70 -60.35
CA MET A 418 26.86 45.32 -61.37
C MET A 418 27.43 46.57 -62.04
N LEU A 419 26.58 47.52 -62.43
CA LEU A 419 27.01 48.81 -62.97
C LEU A 419 27.84 49.59 -61.95
N PHE A 420 27.42 49.60 -60.67
CA PHE A 420 28.24 50.16 -59.60
C PHE A 420 29.61 49.46 -59.51
N TRP A 421 29.63 48.13 -59.51
CA TRP A 421 30.88 47.35 -59.46
C TRP A 421 31.80 47.66 -60.66
N ILE A 422 31.27 47.79 -61.87
CA ILE A 422 32.01 48.20 -63.07
C ILE A 422 32.62 49.60 -62.88
N LEU A 423 31.82 50.57 -62.42
CA LEU A 423 32.28 51.95 -62.21
C LEU A 423 33.44 52.04 -61.21
N LEU A 424 33.57 51.12 -60.25
CA LEU A 424 34.73 51.04 -59.35
C LEU A 424 36.06 50.82 -60.09
N PHE A 425 36.05 50.27 -61.30
CA PHE A 425 37.25 49.98 -62.09
C PHE A 425 37.50 50.97 -63.22
N VAL A 426 36.46 51.55 -63.82
CA VAL A 426 36.59 52.39 -65.01
C VAL A 426 36.59 53.89 -64.69
N LYS A 427 35.92 54.32 -63.61
CA LYS A 427 35.87 55.75 -63.23
C LYS A 427 37.19 56.23 -62.62
N ASP A 428 37.78 57.26 -63.21
CA ASP A 428 39.08 57.83 -62.80
C ASP A 428 39.10 58.28 -61.32
N GLU A 429 37.97 58.78 -60.80
CA GLU A 429 37.83 59.19 -59.39
C GLU A 429 38.01 58.05 -58.39
N PHE A 430 37.55 56.84 -58.72
CA PHE A 430 37.71 55.64 -57.89
C PHE A 430 39.05 54.94 -58.14
N TYR A 431 39.58 55.07 -59.35
CA TYR A 431 40.90 54.53 -59.71
C TYR A 431 42.04 55.24 -58.97
N ARG A 432 41.96 56.57 -58.81
CA ARG A 432 43.02 57.38 -58.17
C ARG A 432 42.94 57.46 -56.65
N ASN A 433 41.78 57.18 -56.03
CA ASN A 433 41.56 57.39 -54.60
C ASN A 433 40.90 56.20 -53.90
N SER A 434 41.72 55.32 -53.34
CA SER A 434 41.30 54.11 -52.61
C SER A 434 40.37 54.40 -51.43
N SER A 435 40.55 55.52 -50.71
CA SER A 435 39.70 55.88 -49.56
C SER A 435 38.29 56.31 -49.98
N ARG A 436 38.15 57.02 -51.11
CA ARG A 436 36.83 57.37 -51.66
C ARG A 436 36.11 56.12 -52.19
N ARG A 437 36.85 55.22 -52.84
CA ARG A 437 36.34 53.92 -53.29
C ARG A 437 35.83 53.08 -52.13
N PHE A 438 36.59 53.01 -51.02
CA PHE A 438 36.19 52.29 -49.81
C PHE A 438 34.90 52.86 -49.18
N LYS A 439 34.78 54.18 -49.05
CA LYS A 439 33.56 54.85 -48.55
C LYS A 439 32.35 54.64 -49.45
N ALA A 440 32.53 54.58 -50.77
CA ALA A 440 31.43 54.29 -51.69
C ALA A 440 30.89 52.86 -51.46
N ILE A 441 31.78 51.88 -51.27
CA ILE A 441 31.40 50.50 -50.96
C ILE A 441 30.71 50.41 -49.58
N GLU A 442 31.18 51.17 -48.59
CA GLU A 442 30.55 51.28 -47.26
C GLU A 442 29.10 51.77 -47.34
N GLN A 443 28.84 52.82 -48.12
CA GLN A 443 27.48 53.34 -48.31
C GLN A 443 26.56 52.33 -49.01
N TRP A 444 27.07 51.58 -49.99
CA TRP A 444 26.31 50.56 -50.71
C TRP A 444 25.95 49.36 -49.81
N ILE A 445 26.91 48.87 -49.02
CA ILE A 445 26.65 47.79 -48.05
C ILE A 445 25.71 48.26 -46.93
N GLY A 446 25.83 49.54 -46.51
CA GLY A 446 24.93 50.16 -45.54
C GLY A 446 23.47 50.27 -46.00
N ARG A 447 23.21 50.35 -47.32
CA ARG A 447 21.86 50.35 -47.91
C ARG A 447 21.23 48.96 -48.05
N GLY A 448 21.90 47.90 -47.59
CA GLY A 448 21.38 46.52 -47.61
C GLY A 448 21.88 45.65 -48.76
N CYS A 449 22.85 46.11 -49.56
CA CYS A 449 23.48 45.28 -50.58
C CYS A 449 24.51 44.32 -49.97
N HIS A 450 24.21 43.02 -49.96
CA HIS A 450 25.04 41.97 -49.35
C HIS A 450 25.83 41.12 -50.36
N SER A 451 26.24 41.72 -51.48
CA SER A 451 26.95 41.02 -52.57
C SER A 451 28.37 40.59 -52.15
N PRO A 452 28.75 39.30 -52.26
CA PRO A 452 30.10 38.82 -51.96
C PRO A 452 31.19 39.48 -52.81
N TYR A 453 30.87 39.94 -54.03
CA TYR A 453 31.79 40.70 -54.87
C TYR A 453 32.18 42.04 -54.24
N LEU A 454 31.24 42.73 -53.60
CA LEU A 454 31.52 43.99 -52.90
C LEU A 454 32.33 43.75 -51.62
N TYR A 455 32.07 42.66 -50.89
CA TYR A 455 32.90 42.28 -49.74
C TYR A 455 34.33 41.94 -50.16
N LEU A 456 34.52 41.24 -51.28
CA LEU A 456 35.82 40.93 -51.84
C LEU A 456 36.59 42.19 -52.26
N GLU A 457 35.93 43.15 -52.94
CA GLU A 457 36.58 44.41 -53.31
C GLU A 457 36.91 45.28 -52.09
N ALA A 458 36.03 45.34 -51.09
CA ALA A 458 36.32 46.02 -49.83
C ALA A 458 37.49 45.37 -49.08
N TYR A 459 37.51 44.03 -49.01
CA TYR A 459 38.61 43.26 -48.44
C TYR A 459 39.92 43.49 -49.20
N TYR A 460 39.91 43.53 -50.54
CA TYR A 460 41.11 43.76 -51.33
C TYR A 460 41.72 45.15 -51.08
N LEU A 461 40.87 46.17 -50.89
CA LEU A 461 41.32 47.51 -50.50
C LEU A 461 41.96 47.50 -49.10
N ILE A 462 41.36 46.80 -48.13
CA ILE A 462 41.93 46.61 -46.78
C ILE A 462 43.24 45.82 -46.83
N TRP A 463 43.33 44.81 -47.71
CA TRP A 463 44.55 44.03 -47.89
C TRP A 463 45.69 44.84 -48.49
N GLN A 464 45.39 45.82 -49.36
CA GLN A 464 46.39 46.75 -49.91
C GLN A 464 46.83 47.83 -48.90
N ASP A 465 45.88 48.36 -48.12
CA ASP A 465 46.14 49.35 -47.06
C ASP A 465 45.29 49.04 -45.81
N PRO A 466 45.84 48.30 -44.84
CA PRO A 466 45.14 47.92 -43.62
C PRO A 466 44.65 49.10 -42.78
N TYR A 467 45.29 50.28 -42.87
CA TYR A 467 44.91 51.47 -42.11
C TYR A 467 43.56 52.08 -42.55
N LEU A 468 42.99 51.62 -43.67
CA LEU A 468 41.60 51.93 -44.04
C LEU A 468 40.58 51.45 -43.00
N LEU A 469 40.95 50.46 -42.17
CA LEU A 469 40.20 50.10 -40.98
C LEU A 469 40.35 51.22 -39.93
N SER A 470 39.40 52.15 -39.90
CA SER A 470 39.36 53.26 -38.95
C SER A 470 38.64 52.94 -37.63
N GLY A 471 37.96 51.80 -37.53
CA GLY A 471 37.25 51.37 -36.33
C GLY A 471 36.48 50.07 -36.53
N LEU A 472 36.16 49.39 -35.43
CA LEU A 472 35.40 48.13 -35.44
C LEU A 472 33.89 48.42 -35.32
N ASN A 473 33.22 48.55 -36.46
CA ASN A 473 31.78 48.82 -36.61
C ASN A 473 31.06 47.69 -37.40
N ASP A 474 29.73 47.73 -37.53
CA ASP A 474 28.94 46.66 -38.20
C ASP A 474 29.37 46.41 -39.66
N PHE A 475 29.85 47.45 -40.35
CA PHE A 475 30.40 47.35 -41.71
C PHE A 475 31.70 46.53 -41.74
N THR A 476 32.69 46.92 -40.92
CA THR A 476 33.95 46.16 -40.80
C THR A 476 33.73 44.74 -40.28
N LEU A 477 32.75 44.53 -39.39
CA LEU A 477 32.37 43.19 -38.92
C LEU A 477 31.83 42.32 -40.06
N LYS A 478 31.01 42.87 -40.96
CA LYS A 478 30.50 42.13 -42.14
C LYS A 478 31.64 41.71 -43.07
N ILE A 479 32.59 42.60 -43.33
CA ILE A 479 33.74 42.31 -44.21
C ILE A 479 34.70 41.32 -43.55
N LEU A 480 35.11 41.57 -42.30
CA LEU A 480 36.03 40.70 -41.58
C LEU A 480 35.40 39.36 -41.21
N GLY A 481 34.09 39.32 -40.95
CA GLY A 481 33.33 38.08 -40.78
C GLY A 481 33.24 37.26 -42.07
N TRP A 482 33.06 37.92 -43.23
CA TRP A 482 33.15 37.26 -44.53
C TRP A 482 34.58 36.76 -44.80
N ALA A 483 35.60 37.57 -44.52
CA ALA A 483 37.01 37.18 -44.67
C ALA A 483 37.41 36.03 -43.73
N ALA A 484 36.90 36.00 -42.50
CA ALA A 484 37.09 34.92 -41.53
C ALA A 484 36.49 33.59 -42.03
N LYS A 485 35.27 33.62 -42.58
CA LYS A 485 34.64 32.44 -43.20
C LYS A 485 35.40 31.92 -44.42
N GLN A 486 36.06 32.83 -45.13
CA GLN A 486 36.86 32.53 -46.30
C GLN A 486 38.35 32.35 -45.96
N ASP A 487 38.77 32.16 -44.70
CA ASP A 487 40.19 32.01 -44.31
C ASP A 487 41.16 33.01 -44.99
N ALA A 488 40.70 34.26 -45.16
CA ALA A 488 41.40 35.29 -45.90
C ALA A 488 42.02 36.35 -44.99
N ILE A 489 42.05 36.17 -43.68
CA ILE A 489 42.66 37.17 -42.77
C ILE A 489 44.18 37.09 -42.89
N SER A 490 44.81 38.22 -43.23
CA SER A 490 46.27 38.34 -43.29
C SER A 490 46.85 38.88 -41.98
N LYS A 491 48.16 38.68 -41.79
CA LYS A 491 48.88 39.15 -40.60
C LYS A 491 48.73 40.67 -40.37
N ASP A 492 48.84 41.48 -41.41
CA ASP A 492 48.77 42.94 -41.28
C ASP A 492 47.35 43.41 -40.88
N ILE A 493 46.31 42.71 -41.36
CA ILE A 493 44.92 42.95 -40.96
C ILE A 493 44.71 42.56 -39.49
N ALA A 494 45.26 41.42 -39.07
CA ALA A 494 45.20 40.98 -37.68
C ALA A 494 45.86 41.99 -36.73
N LEU A 495 47.03 42.54 -37.10
CA LEU A 495 47.72 43.59 -36.35
C LEU A 495 46.87 44.87 -36.21
N GLN A 496 46.18 45.28 -37.28
CA GLN A 496 45.31 46.45 -37.22
C GLN A 496 44.06 46.21 -36.37
N VAL A 497 43.43 45.03 -36.46
CA VAL A 497 42.30 44.64 -35.60
C VAL A 497 42.71 44.66 -34.13
N ARG A 498 43.90 44.14 -33.82
CA ARG A 498 44.47 44.17 -32.47
C ARG A 498 44.62 45.60 -31.93
N ASN A 499 45.07 46.54 -32.75
CA ASN A 499 45.25 47.95 -32.34
C ASN A 499 43.92 48.66 -32.07
N LEU A 500 42.84 48.26 -32.76
CA LEU A 500 41.51 48.85 -32.63
C LEU A 500 40.65 48.17 -31.55
N LEU A 501 40.99 46.95 -31.12
CA LEU A 501 40.25 46.20 -30.12
C LEU A 501 40.09 46.92 -28.76
N PRO A 502 41.11 47.67 -28.25
CA PRO A 502 40.97 48.43 -27.00
C PRO A 502 39.89 49.51 -27.04
N GLU A 503 39.55 50.04 -28.21
CA GLU A 503 38.52 51.08 -28.39
C GLU A 503 37.10 50.52 -28.21
N GLN A 504 36.92 49.21 -28.31
CA GLN A 504 35.64 48.54 -28.05
C GLN A 504 35.38 48.43 -26.55
N ARG A 505 34.27 49.03 -26.10
CA ARG A 505 33.87 49.05 -24.69
C ARG A 505 33.00 47.86 -24.29
N GLU A 506 32.16 47.38 -25.20
CA GLU A 506 31.18 46.32 -24.94
C GLU A 506 31.55 45.02 -25.66
N TYR A 507 31.25 43.90 -25.01
CA TYR A 507 31.44 42.59 -25.60
C TYR A 507 30.32 42.28 -26.60
N GLN A 508 30.71 41.95 -27.83
CA GLN A 508 29.83 41.51 -28.89
C GLN A 508 30.19 40.09 -29.37
N LYS A 509 29.26 39.14 -29.19
CA LYS A 509 29.44 37.72 -29.54
C LYS A 509 29.89 37.49 -31.00
N LYS A 510 29.47 38.35 -31.93
CA LYS A 510 29.78 38.24 -33.37
C LYS A 510 31.26 38.42 -33.72
N TRP A 511 32.04 39.11 -32.88
CA TRP A 511 33.47 39.32 -33.11
C TRP A 511 34.33 38.10 -32.75
N TYR A 512 33.83 37.20 -31.91
CA TYR A 512 34.62 36.08 -31.40
C TYR A 512 35.22 35.18 -32.51
N PRO A 513 34.46 34.73 -33.54
CA PRO A 513 35.02 33.94 -34.63
C PRO A 513 36.06 34.70 -35.48
N VAL A 514 35.92 36.02 -35.57
CA VAL A 514 36.89 36.87 -36.30
C VAL A 514 38.19 36.95 -35.51
N LEU A 515 38.12 37.08 -34.18
CA LEU A 515 39.29 37.11 -33.30
C LEU A 515 40.04 35.78 -33.29
N GLU A 516 39.33 34.65 -33.32
CA GLU A 516 39.93 33.31 -33.51
C GLU A 516 40.77 33.25 -34.80
N LYS A 517 40.19 33.69 -35.93
CA LYS A 517 40.89 33.74 -37.22
C LYS A 517 42.02 34.78 -37.27
N CYS A 518 41.89 35.90 -36.58
CA CYS A 518 42.99 36.87 -36.45
C CYS A 518 44.18 36.29 -35.69
N TYR A 519 43.96 35.46 -34.66
CA TYR A 519 45.02 34.75 -33.96
C TYR A 519 45.67 33.66 -34.83
N GLU A 520 44.89 32.90 -35.60
CA GLU A 520 45.45 31.94 -36.57
C GLU A 520 46.39 32.63 -37.58
N ALA A 521 46.07 33.86 -37.99
CA ALA A 521 46.87 34.67 -38.90
C ALA A 521 48.12 35.31 -38.26
N ASP A 522 48.04 35.72 -36.99
CA ASP A 522 49.17 36.22 -36.19
C ASP A 522 49.19 35.62 -34.78
N PRO A 523 49.88 34.48 -34.58
CA PRO A 523 50.03 33.85 -33.27
C PRO A 523 51.01 34.62 -32.35
N SER A 524 50.77 35.91 -32.11
CA SER A 524 51.60 36.76 -31.26
C SER A 524 51.07 36.84 -29.83
N GLU A 525 51.98 36.97 -28.85
CA GLU A 525 51.64 37.19 -27.43
C GLU A 525 50.78 38.45 -27.26
N GLU A 526 51.07 39.50 -28.04
CA GLU A 526 50.31 40.76 -28.06
C GLU A 526 48.85 40.57 -28.52
N MET A 527 48.59 39.65 -29.46
CA MET A 527 47.23 39.32 -29.90
C MET A 527 46.46 38.58 -28.80
N VAL A 528 47.09 37.59 -28.15
CA VAL A 528 46.51 36.89 -27.00
C VAL A 528 46.19 37.87 -25.87
N ALA A 529 47.10 38.82 -25.60
CA ALA A 529 46.89 39.85 -24.59
C ALA A 529 45.66 40.71 -24.88
N ALA A 530 45.46 41.10 -26.15
CA ALA A 530 44.32 41.89 -26.58
C ALA A 530 43.00 41.11 -26.42
N ILE A 531 42.98 39.82 -26.81
CA ILE A 531 41.80 38.94 -26.68
C ILE A 531 41.44 38.73 -25.21
N CYS A 532 42.42 38.38 -24.35
CA CYS A 532 42.20 38.21 -22.92
C CYS A 532 41.67 39.48 -22.25
N THR A 533 42.24 40.65 -22.59
CA THR A 533 41.79 41.94 -22.05
C THR A 533 40.34 42.25 -22.47
N TYR A 534 39.98 41.95 -23.71
CA TYR A 534 38.62 42.15 -24.23
C TYR A 534 37.60 41.23 -23.53
N LEU A 535 37.95 39.96 -23.32
CA LEU A 535 37.08 38.99 -22.64
C LEU A 535 36.91 39.31 -21.15
N ILE A 536 37.99 39.68 -20.44
CA ILE A 536 37.94 40.06 -19.01
C ILE A 536 37.12 41.34 -18.83
N ARG A 537 37.31 42.34 -19.69
CA ARG A 537 36.52 43.59 -19.66
C ARG A 537 35.03 43.31 -19.89
N GLY A 538 34.71 42.34 -20.74
CA GLY A 538 33.35 41.86 -20.99
C GLY A 538 32.78 40.91 -19.93
N GLN A 539 33.52 40.64 -18.83
CA GLN A 539 33.15 39.68 -17.78
C GLN A 539 32.78 38.27 -18.32
N GLN A 540 33.49 37.83 -19.36
CA GLN A 540 33.19 36.56 -20.04
C GLN A 540 34.05 35.42 -19.49
N PHE A 541 33.52 34.64 -18.55
CA PHE A 541 34.23 33.52 -17.90
C PHE A 541 33.64 32.15 -18.22
N ALA A 542 32.91 32.00 -19.33
CA ALA A 542 32.38 30.69 -19.73
C ALA A 542 33.53 29.73 -20.14
N PRO A 543 33.38 28.40 -19.94
CA PRO A 543 34.41 27.40 -20.25
C PRO A 543 34.95 27.44 -21.68
N LYS A 544 34.11 27.78 -22.65
CA LYS A 544 34.51 27.98 -24.06
C LYS A 544 35.62 29.02 -24.28
N TYR A 545 35.83 29.94 -23.33
CA TYR A 545 36.87 30.97 -23.40
C TYR A 545 38.13 30.60 -22.62
N HIS A 546 38.11 29.50 -21.88
CA HIS A 546 39.20 29.07 -20.99
C HIS A 546 40.55 28.98 -21.73
N VAL A 547 40.53 28.47 -22.97
CA VAL A 547 41.70 28.33 -23.86
C VAL A 547 42.48 29.65 -24.01
N TRP A 548 41.81 30.80 -24.01
CA TRP A 548 42.51 32.09 -24.13
C TRP A 548 43.23 32.48 -22.85
N TYR A 549 42.61 32.25 -21.70
CA TYR A 549 43.22 32.54 -20.41
C TYR A 549 44.41 31.62 -20.15
N GLU A 550 44.30 30.34 -20.50
CA GLU A 550 45.41 29.37 -20.46
C GLU A 550 46.60 29.85 -21.31
N ARG A 551 46.37 30.18 -22.59
CA ARG A 551 47.41 30.70 -23.49
C ARG A 551 48.05 31.99 -22.99
N GLY A 552 47.25 32.87 -22.38
CA GLY A 552 47.76 34.11 -21.78
C GLY A 552 48.73 33.87 -20.64
N ILE A 553 48.53 32.79 -19.88
CA ILE A 553 49.38 32.40 -18.77
C ILE A 553 50.64 31.68 -19.26
N ASP A 554 50.51 30.78 -20.24
CA ASP A 554 51.65 30.10 -20.86
C ASP A 554 52.63 31.07 -21.53
N SER A 555 52.12 32.20 -22.03
CA SER A 555 52.90 33.28 -22.65
C SER A 555 53.38 34.34 -21.64
N GLU A 556 53.28 34.09 -20.33
CA GLU A 556 53.69 34.99 -19.24
C GLU A 556 53.12 36.43 -19.30
N ILE A 557 51.91 36.59 -19.87
CA ILE A 557 51.30 37.91 -20.09
C ILE A 557 50.77 38.49 -18.78
N ARG A 558 51.13 39.75 -18.50
CA ARG A 558 50.70 40.46 -17.28
C ARG A 558 49.42 41.28 -17.52
N ILE A 559 48.26 40.65 -17.34
CA ILE A 559 46.94 41.31 -17.39
C ILE A 559 46.27 41.22 -16.02
N THR A 560 45.62 42.30 -15.59
CA THR A 560 44.81 42.33 -14.37
C THR A 560 43.61 41.37 -14.46
N ASN A 561 43.35 40.62 -13.39
CA ASN A 561 42.30 39.59 -13.28
C ASN A 561 42.47 38.36 -14.18
N LEU A 562 43.64 38.16 -14.81
CA LEU A 562 43.88 37.00 -15.68
C LEU A 562 43.86 35.68 -14.90
N TYR A 563 44.47 35.65 -13.71
CA TYR A 563 44.54 34.44 -12.89
C TYR A 563 43.17 34.08 -12.28
N GLU A 564 42.38 35.08 -11.90
CA GLU A 564 40.99 34.92 -11.48
C GLU A 564 40.12 34.40 -12.63
N ALA A 565 40.26 34.98 -13.83
CA ALA A 565 39.52 34.56 -15.02
C ALA A 565 39.80 33.10 -15.40
N PHE A 566 41.06 32.67 -15.27
CA PHE A 566 41.45 31.28 -15.49
C PHE A 566 40.71 30.33 -14.55
N LEU A 567 40.75 30.57 -13.23
CA LEU A 567 40.09 29.69 -12.26
C LEU A 567 38.55 29.72 -12.37
N ILE A 568 37.95 30.87 -12.69
CA ILE A 568 36.49 30.98 -12.83
C ILE A 568 36.00 30.27 -14.11
N SER A 569 36.79 30.28 -15.17
CA SER A 569 36.43 29.66 -16.46
C SER A 569 36.80 28.19 -16.57
N MET A 570 37.59 27.67 -15.64
CA MET A 570 37.95 26.27 -15.57
C MET A 570 36.70 25.42 -15.25
N ASP A 571 36.63 24.21 -15.80
CA ASP A 571 35.61 23.25 -15.38
C ASP A 571 35.89 22.83 -13.92
N PRO A 572 34.98 23.07 -12.96
CA PRO A 572 35.19 22.75 -11.56
C PRO A 572 35.34 21.24 -11.28
N ASN A 573 34.97 20.38 -12.22
CA ASN A 573 35.09 18.93 -12.09
C ASN A 573 36.36 18.35 -12.74
N GLU A 574 37.11 19.16 -13.50
CA GLU A 574 38.31 18.71 -14.20
C GLU A 574 39.56 18.85 -13.32
N VAL A 575 40.34 17.77 -13.21
CA VAL A 575 41.63 17.80 -12.51
C VAL A 575 42.74 18.16 -13.50
N ALA A 576 43.06 19.45 -13.59
CA ALA A 576 44.09 19.97 -14.50
C ALA A 576 45.33 20.48 -13.74
N ALA A 577 46.48 20.46 -14.42
CA ALA A 577 47.73 20.95 -13.85
C ALA A 577 47.73 22.48 -13.76
N ILE A 578 47.38 23.04 -12.60
CA ILE A 578 47.36 24.49 -12.38
C ILE A 578 48.80 25.06 -12.50
N PRO A 579 49.04 26.06 -13.37
CA PRO A 579 50.34 26.70 -13.52
C PRO A 579 50.91 27.25 -12.20
N LYS A 580 52.23 27.12 -12.00
CA LYS A 580 52.94 27.56 -10.76
C LYS A 580 52.71 29.03 -10.42
N MET A 581 52.55 29.91 -11.43
CA MET A 581 52.29 31.33 -11.22
C MET A 581 50.93 31.58 -10.55
N ILE A 582 49.89 30.82 -10.95
CA ILE A 582 48.54 30.90 -10.36
C ILE A 582 48.56 30.39 -8.92
N GLN A 583 49.26 29.28 -8.69
CA GLN A 583 49.50 28.78 -7.34
C GLN A 583 50.11 29.89 -6.50
N LEU A 584 51.31 30.40 -6.82
CA LEU A 584 51.94 31.47 -6.03
C LEU A 584 51.07 32.72 -5.82
N TYR A 585 50.26 33.13 -6.80
CA TYR A 585 49.38 34.30 -6.70
C TYR A 585 48.31 34.14 -5.60
N PHE A 586 47.58 33.04 -5.61
CA PHE A 586 46.51 32.77 -4.62
C PHE A 586 47.06 32.33 -3.24
N GLN A 587 48.37 32.24 -3.08
CA GLN A 587 49.00 32.06 -1.76
C GLN A 587 48.87 33.31 -0.89
N TYR A 588 48.91 34.50 -1.51
CA TYR A 588 49.00 35.79 -0.81
C TYR A 588 47.74 36.65 -0.92
N ASN A 589 46.93 36.47 -1.97
CA ASN A 589 45.66 37.20 -2.19
C ASN A 589 44.50 36.22 -2.35
N SER A 590 43.43 36.38 -1.57
CA SER A 590 42.23 35.53 -1.63
C SER A 590 40.95 36.37 -1.65
N GLY A 591 40.65 36.93 -2.83
CA GLY A 591 39.35 37.59 -3.10
C GLY A 591 38.32 36.69 -3.80
N LEU A 592 38.63 35.41 -4.00
CA LEU A 592 37.77 34.46 -4.71
C LEU A 592 36.70 33.86 -3.80
N SER A 593 35.57 33.45 -4.40
CA SER A 593 34.54 32.66 -3.71
C SER A 593 35.10 31.30 -3.26
N TYR A 594 34.53 30.76 -2.19
CA TYR A 594 34.94 29.48 -1.59
C TYR A 594 34.94 28.33 -2.62
N ARG A 595 33.99 28.33 -3.58
CA ARG A 595 33.88 27.28 -4.61
C ARG A 595 35.11 27.18 -5.50
N TYR A 596 35.61 28.31 -6.00
CA TYR A 596 36.80 28.33 -6.85
C TYR A 596 38.09 28.12 -6.04
N MET A 597 38.11 28.53 -4.77
CA MET A 597 39.20 28.20 -3.85
C MET A 597 39.28 26.70 -3.57
N ALA A 598 38.13 26.01 -3.42
CA ALA A 598 38.08 24.57 -3.25
C ALA A 598 38.64 23.83 -4.48
N VAL A 599 38.28 24.25 -5.70
CA VAL A 599 38.84 23.70 -6.97
C VAL A 599 40.36 23.85 -7.02
N LEU A 600 40.91 25.02 -6.63
CA LEU A 600 42.35 25.24 -6.56
C LEU A 600 43.02 24.25 -5.60
N TYR A 601 42.45 24.06 -4.41
CA TYR A 601 43.00 23.18 -3.39
C TYR A 601 42.90 21.70 -3.77
N VAL A 602 41.80 21.26 -4.37
CA VAL A 602 41.65 19.88 -4.87
C VAL A 602 42.70 19.57 -5.94
N ASN A 603 42.94 20.50 -6.87
CA ASN A 603 43.99 20.33 -7.88
C ASN A 603 45.41 20.30 -7.28
N ILE A 604 45.67 21.07 -6.21
CA ILE A 604 46.94 21.00 -5.46
C ILE A 604 47.08 19.65 -4.73
N ILE A 605 46.00 19.13 -4.14
CA ILE A 605 45.97 17.79 -3.51
C ILE A 605 46.21 16.70 -4.55
N ALA A 606 45.55 16.76 -5.71
CA ALA A 606 45.74 15.78 -6.79
C ALA A 606 47.20 15.76 -7.31
N ALA A 607 47.90 16.91 -7.25
CA ALA A 607 49.30 17.03 -7.62
C ALA A 607 50.30 16.75 -6.48
N LYS A 608 49.86 16.28 -5.29
CA LYS A 608 50.69 16.16 -4.08
C LYS A 608 51.97 15.32 -4.28
N GLU A 609 51.87 14.23 -5.03
CA GLU A 609 53.03 13.35 -5.31
C GLU A 609 54.02 13.99 -6.30
N LYS A 610 53.50 14.82 -7.23
CA LYS A 610 54.31 15.50 -8.25
C LYS A 610 54.96 16.78 -7.72
N GLN A 611 54.33 17.47 -6.77
CA GLN A 611 54.79 18.76 -6.22
C GLN A 611 54.62 18.86 -4.69
N PRO A 612 55.38 18.08 -3.89
CA PRO A 612 55.24 18.04 -2.43
C PRO A 612 55.54 19.39 -1.75
N ASP A 613 56.49 20.16 -2.28
CA ASP A 613 56.87 21.47 -1.72
C ASP A 613 55.74 22.50 -1.76
N VAL A 614 54.93 22.47 -2.83
CA VAL A 614 53.76 23.36 -2.97
C VAL A 614 52.68 22.93 -1.99
N TYR A 615 52.39 21.63 -1.93
CA TYR A 615 51.43 21.06 -1.00
C TYR A 615 51.74 21.43 0.46
N HIS A 616 53.00 21.28 0.91
CA HIS A 616 53.41 21.64 2.27
C HIS A 616 53.24 23.13 2.59
N LYS A 617 53.45 24.02 1.63
CA LYS A 617 53.23 25.46 1.80
C LYS A 617 51.75 25.81 1.91
N TYR A 618 50.90 25.10 1.17
CA TYR A 618 49.46 25.30 1.17
C TYR A 618 48.75 24.65 2.35
N ARG A 619 49.32 23.61 2.94
CA ARG A 619 48.70 22.79 3.98
C ARG A 619 48.00 23.61 5.07
N ARG A 620 48.70 24.57 5.69
CA ARG A 620 48.13 25.39 6.77
C ARG A 620 46.96 26.27 6.29
N ASN A 621 47.05 26.82 5.08
CA ASN A 621 45.99 27.65 4.51
C ASN A 621 44.76 26.79 4.16
N MET A 622 45.00 25.59 3.62
CA MET A 622 43.94 24.63 3.32
C MET A 622 43.27 24.10 4.59
N GLU A 623 44.02 23.84 5.67
CA GLU A 623 43.48 23.46 7.00
C GLU A 623 42.55 24.57 7.55
N GLN A 624 43.01 25.82 7.57
CA GLN A 624 42.20 26.95 8.04
C GLN A 624 40.96 27.18 7.17
N PHE A 625 41.08 27.02 5.85
CA PHE A 625 39.96 27.13 4.93
C PHE A 625 38.96 25.99 5.14
N ALA A 626 39.42 24.75 5.27
CA ALA A 626 38.58 23.59 5.53
C ALA A 626 37.77 23.76 6.82
N LEU A 627 38.42 24.15 7.91
CA LEU A 627 37.77 24.43 9.20
C LEU A 627 36.70 25.52 9.06
N ALA A 628 37.04 26.66 8.45
CA ALA A 628 36.09 27.76 8.27
C ALA A 628 34.88 27.38 7.40
N GLN A 629 35.07 26.54 6.36
CA GLN A 629 33.96 26.07 5.53
C GLN A 629 33.10 25.03 6.26
N MET A 630 33.70 24.16 7.09
CA MET A 630 32.98 23.17 7.88
C MET A 630 32.14 23.84 8.98
N GLU A 631 32.68 24.86 9.65
CA GLU A 631 31.95 25.70 10.61
C GLU A 631 30.76 26.43 9.96
N ALA A 632 30.92 26.82 8.69
CA ALA A 632 29.85 27.42 7.89
C ALA A 632 28.81 26.40 7.37
N GLY A 633 29.03 25.09 7.58
CA GLY A 633 28.14 24.02 7.12
C GLY A 633 28.11 23.83 5.59
N HIS A 634 29.13 24.31 4.87
CA HIS A 634 29.20 24.18 3.42
C HIS A 634 29.67 22.78 3.02
N MET A 635 29.04 22.21 2.00
CA MET A 635 29.45 20.95 1.39
C MET A 635 29.27 21.01 -0.13
N ASP A 636 30.28 20.55 -0.86
CA ASP A 636 30.25 20.27 -2.29
C ASP A 636 31.30 19.19 -2.62
N ASP A 637 31.34 18.74 -3.87
CA ASP A 637 32.26 17.68 -4.34
C ASP A 637 33.74 17.99 -4.04
N ASN A 638 34.14 19.25 -4.18
CA ASN A 638 35.52 19.68 -4.00
C ASN A 638 35.88 19.82 -2.51
N LEU A 639 34.95 20.33 -1.71
CA LEU A 639 35.09 20.40 -0.26
C LEU A 639 35.14 19.00 0.38
N ALA A 640 34.40 18.03 -0.16
CA ALA A 640 34.45 16.65 0.32
C ALA A 640 35.87 16.07 0.24
N ILE A 641 36.54 16.22 -0.92
CA ILE A 641 37.93 15.80 -1.12
C ILE A 641 38.87 16.54 -0.15
N LEU A 642 38.66 17.84 0.02
CA LEU A 642 39.44 18.67 0.95
C LEU A 642 39.31 18.16 2.40
N TYR A 643 38.09 17.89 2.85
CA TYR A 643 37.83 17.41 4.21
C TYR A 643 38.45 16.04 4.47
N GLN A 644 38.35 15.10 3.52
CA GLN A 644 38.93 13.76 3.66
C GLN A 644 40.46 13.79 3.79
N GLU A 645 41.15 14.63 3.01
CA GLU A 645 42.61 14.66 3.01
C GLU A 645 43.19 15.51 4.17
N ILE A 646 42.52 16.61 4.54
CA ILE A 646 43.12 17.66 5.38
C ILE A 646 42.60 17.66 6.83
N LEU A 647 41.39 17.16 7.08
CA LEU A 647 40.80 17.12 8.42
C LEU A 647 40.85 15.69 8.98
N PRO A 648 41.99 15.26 9.56
CA PRO A 648 42.04 14.02 10.33
C PRO A 648 41.23 14.16 11.62
N VAL A 649 40.72 13.03 12.10
CA VAL A 649 39.89 12.88 13.32
C VAL A 649 40.52 13.58 14.54
N SER A 650 41.85 13.68 14.60
CA SER A 650 42.60 14.31 15.69
C SER A 650 42.38 15.83 15.85
N ILE A 651 41.86 16.52 14.82
CA ILE A 651 41.61 17.98 14.86
C ILE A 651 40.21 18.29 15.43
N LEU A 652 39.33 17.29 15.56
CA LEU A 652 37.98 17.47 16.08
C LEU A 652 38.00 17.93 17.54
N ASN A 653 37.33 19.05 17.80
CA ASN A 653 36.96 19.54 19.13
C ASN A 653 35.42 19.50 19.27
N GLU A 654 34.91 19.84 20.45
CA GLU A 654 33.47 19.83 20.75
C GLU A 654 32.65 20.72 19.79
N GLU A 655 33.07 21.96 19.57
CA GLU A 655 32.38 22.91 18.67
C GLU A 655 32.36 22.42 17.20
N LEU A 656 33.48 21.88 16.70
CA LEU A 656 33.56 21.31 15.37
C LEU A 656 32.76 20.01 15.27
N ALA A 657 32.67 19.20 16.32
CA ALA A 657 31.87 17.98 16.32
C ALA A 657 30.37 18.29 16.15
N HIS A 658 29.86 19.37 16.74
CA HIS A 658 28.48 19.83 16.47
C HIS A 658 28.31 20.25 15.01
N LYS A 659 29.24 21.03 14.45
CA LYS A 659 29.17 21.50 13.06
C LYS A 659 29.38 20.38 12.03
N ALA A 660 30.22 19.40 12.34
CA ALA A 660 30.45 18.25 11.50
C ALA A 660 29.17 17.41 11.30
N ALA A 661 28.22 17.45 12.24
CA ALA A 661 26.96 16.72 12.13
C ALA A 661 26.10 17.22 10.96
N GLU A 662 26.33 18.46 10.51
CA GLU A 662 25.64 19.03 9.36
C GLU A 662 26.24 18.60 8.02
N VAL A 663 27.47 18.12 8.01
CA VAL A 663 28.31 17.93 6.81
C VAL A 663 28.66 16.45 6.56
N LEU A 664 28.86 15.66 7.62
CA LEU A 664 29.31 14.25 7.52
C LEU A 664 28.34 13.35 6.75
N PHE A 665 27.04 13.59 6.86
CA PHE A 665 25.98 12.76 6.28
C PHE A 665 25.50 13.26 4.92
N VAL A 666 26.23 14.19 4.29
CA VAL A 666 25.78 14.79 3.03
C VAL A 666 26.05 13.86 1.86
N HIS A 667 24.98 13.58 1.13
CA HIS A 667 24.95 12.85 -0.13
C HIS A 667 24.64 13.80 -1.28
N LYS A 668 25.18 13.50 -2.45
CA LYS A 668 24.88 14.19 -3.69
C LYS A 668 23.90 13.37 -4.50
N LEU A 669 22.81 14.02 -4.90
CA LEU A 669 21.80 13.46 -5.77
C LEU A 669 21.93 14.10 -7.16
N CYS A 670 22.16 13.27 -8.18
CA CYS A 670 22.26 13.69 -9.57
C CYS A 670 21.15 13.07 -10.42
N CYS A 671 20.41 13.90 -11.15
CA CYS A 671 19.37 13.50 -12.08
C CYS A 671 19.78 13.79 -13.52
N GLU A 672 19.56 12.84 -14.42
CA GLU A 672 19.73 13.06 -15.86
C GLU A 672 18.68 14.03 -16.41
N ASN A 673 17.45 13.92 -15.88
CA ASN A 673 16.35 14.80 -16.26
C ASN A 673 16.47 16.18 -15.60
N ARG A 674 16.81 17.19 -16.41
CA ARG A 674 16.97 18.58 -15.98
C ARG A 674 15.64 19.31 -15.71
N GLY A 675 14.49 18.70 -16.00
CA GLY A 675 13.16 19.23 -15.68
C GLY A 675 12.77 19.06 -14.21
N ILE A 676 13.48 18.22 -13.47
CA ILE A 676 13.24 17.97 -12.04
C ILE A 676 13.72 19.17 -11.23
N ALA A 677 12.84 19.70 -10.37
CA ALA A 677 13.11 20.90 -9.58
C ALA A 677 13.37 20.60 -8.10
N LYS A 678 12.72 19.58 -7.55
CA LYS A 678 12.79 19.23 -6.12
C LYS A 678 12.96 17.73 -5.91
N ALA A 679 13.63 17.36 -4.83
CA ALA A 679 13.72 16.00 -4.32
C ALA A 679 13.22 15.99 -2.86
N TYR A 680 12.39 15.01 -2.52
CA TYR A 680 11.86 14.76 -1.18
C TYR A 680 12.50 13.47 -0.67
N ILE A 681 13.24 13.58 0.43
CA ILE A 681 13.93 12.44 1.05
C ILE A 681 13.19 12.07 2.33
N LEU A 682 12.58 10.89 2.32
CA LEU A 682 11.78 10.34 3.40
C LEU A 682 12.61 9.33 4.18
N HIS A 683 12.85 9.62 5.45
CA HIS A 683 13.51 8.72 6.39
C HIS A 683 12.44 8.17 7.32
N TRP A 684 12.40 6.84 7.53
CA TRP A 684 11.47 6.24 8.48
C TRP A 684 11.60 6.85 9.88
N GLN A 685 12.84 7.19 10.27
CA GLN A 685 13.16 7.73 11.59
C GLN A 685 12.73 9.19 11.78
N LEU A 686 12.45 9.94 10.71
CA LEU A 686 12.12 11.37 10.79
C LEU A 686 10.63 11.63 10.56
N LYS A 687 10.07 12.57 11.33
CA LYS A 687 8.66 12.95 11.21
C LYS A 687 8.35 13.76 9.95
N ALA A 688 9.32 14.49 9.41
CA ALA A 688 9.16 15.33 8.23
C ALA A 688 10.22 14.98 7.16
N PRO A 689 9.85 14.97 5.87
CA PRO A 689 10.79 14.74 4.78
C PRO A 689 11.77 15.91 4.64
N GLN A 690 12.97 15.60 4.17
CA GLN A 690 13.93 16.63 3.75
C GLN A 690 13.58 17.06 2.33
N VAL A 691 13.50 18.37 2.09
CA VAL A 691 13.19 18.93 0.77
C VAL A 691 14.43 19.57 0.19
N VAL A 692 14.88 19.08 -0.95
CA VAL A 692 16.09 19.55 -1.64
C VAL A 692 15.72 20.14 -2.98
N THR A 693 16.34 21.25 -3.33
CA THR A 693 16.17 21.90 -4.64
C THR A 693 17.32 21.48 -5.55
N LEU A 694 16.99 21.07 -6.77
CA LEU A 694 17.98 20.63 -7.76
C LEU A 694 18.36 21.81 -8.64
N THR A 695 19.66 22.05 -8.78
CA THR A 695 20.24 23.06 -9.67
C THR A 695 21.06 22.36 -10.73
N ASN A 696 20.74 22.56 -12.00
CA ASN A 696 21.34 21.85 -13.13
C ASN A 696 21.27 20.31 -13.01
N GLY A 697 20.20 19.79 -12.39
CA GLY A 697 20.01 18.36 -12.16
C GLY A 697 20.76 17.79 -10.95
N CYS A 698 21.47 18.60 -10.15
CA CYS A 698 22.18 18.13 -8.96
C CYS A 698 21.68 18.81 -7.68
N GLY A 699 21.65 18.10 -6.55
CA GLY A 699 21.41 18.67 -5.23
C GLY A 699 22.04 17.83 -4.12
N TYR A 700 22.02 18.37 -2.89
CA TYR A 700 22.66 17.74 -1.74
C TYR A 700 21.64 17.52 -0.62
N PHE A 701 21.64 16.35 -0.02
CA PHE A 701 20.74 15.97 1.07
C PHE A 701 21.50 15.25 2.18
N LYS A 702 20.89 15.09 3.37
CA LYS A 702 21.53 14.39 4.49
C LYS A 702 20.95 12.98 4.62
N ALA A 703 21.76 11.95 4.40
CA ALA A 703 21.38 10.57 4.59
C ALA A 703 21.79 10.11 6.00
N TYR A 704 20.84 10.13 6.93
CA TYR A 704 21.08 9.71 8.31
C TYR A 704 20.99 8.19 8.51
N SER A 705 20.35 7.51 7.57
CA SER A 705 20.16 6.06 7.55
C SER A 705 20.31 5.53 6.13
N LYS A 706 20.45 4.20 5.98
CA LYS A 706 20.42 3.50 4.69
C LYS A 706 19.00 3.26 4.20
N ASP A 707 18.03 3.23 5.11
CA ASP A 707 16.62 2.97 4.84
C ASP A 707 15.85 4.30 4.61
N TYR A 708 16.06 4.93 3.45
CA TYR A 708 15.32 6.13 3.02
C TYR A 708 14.75 5.98 1.60
N THR A 709 13.69 6.74 1.31
CA THR A 709 13.03 6.77 -0.01
C THR A 709 13.13 8.16 -0.62
N VAL A 710 13.44 8.24 -1.92
CA VAL A 710 13.55 9.51 -2.66
C VAL A 710 12.37 9.66 -3.61
N ILE A 711 11.74 10.82 -3.57
CA ILE A 711 10.70 11.23 -4.52
C ILE A 711 11.15 12.52 -5.21
N LEU A 712 11.33 12.45 -6.51
CA LEU A 712 11.71 13.57 -7.36
C LEU A 712 10.47 14.22 -7.94
N CYS A 713 10.37 15.54 -7.89
CA CYS A 713 9.23 16.29 -8.41
C CYS A 713 9.70 17.33 -9.44
N ASP A 714 9.01 17.38 -10.59
CA ASP A 714 9.19 18.44 -11.57
C ASP A 714 8.40 19.72 -11.21
N THR A 715 8.53 20.75 -12.05
CA THR A 715 7.78 22.01 -11.88
C THR A 715 6.28 21.88 -12.15
N GLY A 716 5.85 20.85 -12.86
CA GLY A 716 4.45 20.54 -13.16
C GLY A 716 3.74 19.73 -12.06
N GLY A 717 4.49 19.28 -11.05
CA GLY A 717 3.98 18.47 -9.94
C GLY A 717 3.97 16.97 -10.19
N ASN A 718 4.58 16.47 -11.28
CA ASN A 718 4.72 15.03 -11.49
C ASN A 718 5.87 14.48 -10.64
N CYS A 719 5.73 13.23 -10.20
CA CYS A 719 6.65 12.57 -9.28
C CYS A 719 7.35 11.37 -9.93
N TYR A 720 8.63 11.19 -9.62
CA TYR A 720 9.52 10.13 -10.12
C TYR A 720 10.31 9.52 -8.96
N THR A 721 10.69 8.24 -9.06
CA THR A 721 11.43 7.53 -7.99
C THR A 721 12.76 6.95 -8.43
N ASP A 722 13.00 6.73 -9.74
CA ASP A 722 14.14 5.89 -10.19
C ASP A 722 15.19 6.65 -11.03
N ASP A 723 14.95 7.94 -11.34
CA ASP A 723 15.81 8.74 -12.23
C ASP A 723 16.88 9.55 -11.46
N TYR A 724 17.64 8.89 -10.58
CA TYR A 724 18.75 9.54 -9.88
C TYR A 724 19.95 8.63 -9.58
N GLN A 725 21.10 9.27 -9.42
CA GLN A 725 22.32 8.69 -8.86
C GLN A 725 22.56 9.30 -7.47
N ASP A 726 22.84 8.44 -6.48
CA ASP A 726 23.21 8.82 -5.12
C ASP A 726 24.69 8.55 -4.88
N GLU A 727 25.42 9.58 -4.43
CA GLU A 727 26.84 9.51 -4.11
C GLU A 727 27.11 10.08 -2.71
N ALA A 728 27.64 9.25 -1.82
CA ALA A 728 28.09 9.68 -0.49
C ALA A 728 29.39 10.50 -0.60
N LEU A 729 29.37 11.74 -0.14
CA LEU A 729 30.54 12.63 -0.24
C LEU A 729 31.61 12.34 0.82
N LEU A 730 31.20 11.95 2.02
CA LEU A 730 32.08 11.56 3.13
C LEU A 730 31.70 10.18 3.64
N HIS A 731 32.64 9.54 4.35
CA HIS A 731 32.42 8.28 5.04
C HIS A 731 32.34 8.52 6.56
N PRO A 732 31.12 8.57 7.14
CA PRO A 732 30.93 8.91 8.56
C PRO A 732 31.61 7.94 9.52
N GLU A 733 31.80 6.68 9.12
CA GLU A 733 32.39 5.59 9.93
C GLU A 733 33.73 5.98 10.56
N ASN A 734 34.55 6.77 9.84
CA ASN A 734 35.87 7.18 10.30
C ASN A 734 35.83 8.25 11.41
N TYR A 735 34.73 9.01 11.52
CA TYR A 735 34.60 10.16 12.42
C TYR A 735 33.60 9.90 13.55
N LEU A 736 32.69 8.94 13.39
CA LEU A 736 31.53 8.72 14.26
C LEU A 736 31.90 8.51 15.72
N GLU A 737 32.87 7.64 16.03
CA GLU A 737 33.27 7.32 17.41
C GLU A 737 33.71 8.58 18.16
N LYS A 738 34.60 9.38 17.56
CA LYS A 738 35.11 10.62 18.16
C LYS A 738 34.04 11.71 18.22
N CYS A 739 33.21 11.84 17.19
CA CYS A 739 32.10 12.79 17.19
C CYS A 739 31.05 12.47 18.26
N MET A 740 30.76 11.20 18.51
CA MET A 740 29.84 10.78 19.56
C MET A 740 30.41 10.93 20.97
N GLU A 741 31.74 10.84 21.14
CA GLU A 741 32.39 11.18 22.41
C GLU A 741 32.29 12.68 22.73
N LEU A 742 32.43 13.53 21.71
CA LEU A 742 32.51 14.99 21.86
C LEU A 742 31.13 15.67 21.85
N ALA A 743 30.22 15.25 20.97
CA ALA A 743 28.89 15.84 20.77
C ALA A 743 27.80 14.74 20.68
N PRO A 744 27.54 14.01 21.78
CA PRO A 744 26.56 12.91 21.81
C PRO A 744 25.11 13.36 21.58
N GLU A 745 24.81 14.65 21.73
CA GLU A 745 23.43 15.16 21.67
C GLU A 745 22.89 15.35 20.26
N GLU A 746 23.76 15.33 19.25
CA GLU A 746 23.37 15.57 17.87
C GLU A 746 22.60 14.38 17.29
N LEU A 747 21.34 14.64 16.92
CA LEU A 747 20.42 13.63 16.39
C LEU A 747 20.97 12.91 15.16
N SER A 748 21.71 13.61 14.29
CA SER A 748 22.31 13.03 13.08
C SER A 748 23.23 11.84 13.39
N TYR A 749 24.02 11.94 14.46
CA TYR A 749 24.91 10.86 14.90
C TYR A 749 24.15 9.69 15.49
N LEU A 750 23.14 9.98 16.31
CA LEU A 750 22.30 8.96 16.93
C LEU A 750 21.57 8.13 15.87
N LEU A 751 20.93 8.79 14.89
CA LEU A 751 20.20 8.11 13.82
C LEU A 751 21.11 7.17 13.02
N TYR A 752 22.32 7.62 12.66
CA TYR A 752 23.27 6.79 11.94
C TYR A 752 23.86 5.65 12.80
N TYR A 753 24.10 5.90 14.08
CA TYR A 753 24.62 4.89 15.00
C TYR A 753 23.65 3.72 15.21
N PHE A 754 22.34 3.98 15.17
CA PHE A 754 21.31 2.94 15.28
C PHE A 754 20.87 2.36 13.93
N ASP A 755 21.41 2.81 12.79
CA ASP A 755 21.05 2.40 11.40
C ASP A 755 21.43 0.95 11.01
N GLY A 756 21.75 0.11 11.99
CA GLY A 756 21.98 -1.33 11.78
C GLY A 756 21.59 -2.19 12.97
N LYS A 757 21.11 -1.57 14.07
CA LYS A 757 20.71 -2.26 15.30
C LYS A 757 19.21 -2.52 15.23
N ARG A 758 18.83 -3.72 14.76
CA ARG A 758 17.43 -4.07 14.45
C ARG A 758 16.74 -4.82 15.58
N GLY A 759 17.38 -5.00 16.73
CA GLY A 759 16.71 -5.55 17.90
C GLY A 759 17.51 -5.38 19.18
N CYS A 760 16.88 -5.74 20.31
CA CYS A 760 17.45 -5.60 21.65
C CYS A 760 18.80 -6.31 21.84
N ASP A 761 19.12 -7.34 21.04
CA ASP A 761 20.39 -8.07 21.11
C ASP A 761 21.57 -7.28 20.53
N ASP A 762 21.31 -6.28 19.69
CA ASP A 762 22.34 -5.42 19.09
C ASP A 762 22.73 -4.23 19.99
N PHE A 763 22.01 -4.03 21.10
CA PHE A 763 22.23 -2.90 22.00
C PHE A 763 23.36 -3.16 23.01
N ALA A 764 24.19 -2.14 23.23
CA ALA A 764 25.27 -2.13 24.21
C ALA A 764 24.85 -1.39 25.49
N VAL A 765 25.54 -1.64 26.62
CA VAL A 765 25.27 -0.94 27.91
C VAL A 765 25.37 0.58 27.74
N GLU A 766 26.33 1.02 26.94
CA GLU A 766 26.62 2.43 26.66
C GLU A 766 25.49 3.12 25.87
N ASP A 767 24.62 2.35 25.19
CA ASP A 767 23.50 2.89 24.41
C ASP A 767 22.41 3.51 25.28
N GLY A 768 22.37 3.13 26.57
CA GLY A 768 21.37 3.62 27.52
C GLY A 768 21.30 5.15 27.63
N ARG A 769 22.44 5.84 27.46
CA ARG A 769 22.49 7.31 27.48
C ARG A 769 21.83 7.96 26.26
N TYR A 770 21.73 7.25 25.14
CA TYR A 770 21.20 7.75 23.88
C TYR A 770 19.70 7.52 23.70
N PHE A 771 19.16 6.46 24.30
CA PHE A 771 17.74 6.09 24.18
C PHE A 771 16.79 7.23 24.57
N ARG A 772 17.09 7.93 25.67
CA ARG A 772 16.28 9.07 26.12
C ARG A 772 16.30 10.22 25.13
N MET A 773 17.43 10.46 24.47
CA MET A 773 17.60 11.55 23.51
C MET A 773 16.79 11.29 22.22
N LEU A 774 16.74 10.02 21.78
CA LEU A 774 15.92 9.62 20.63
C LEU A 774 14.42 9.65 20.92
N THR A 775 14.01 9.09 22.06
CA THR A 775 12.59 8.99 22.44
C THR A 775 11.96 10.37 22.70
N GLN A 776 12.70 11.29 23.32
CA GLN A 776 12.22 12.63 23.65
C GLN A 776 12.31 13.65 22.49
N SER A 777 13.02 13.33 21.40
CA SER A 777 13.16 14.25 20.27
C SER A 777 11.85 14.38 19.47
N GLU A 778 11.37 15.60 19.25
CA GLU A 778 10.16 15.88 18.43
C GLU A 778 10.38 15.64 16.93
N ARG A 779 11.64 15.58 16.48
CA ARG A 779 12.00 15.37 15.07
C ARG A 779 11.89 13.91 14.66
N VAL A 780 11.93 12.99 15.62
CA VAL A 780 11.85 11.54 15.40
C VAL A 780 10.39 11.14 15.18
N SER A 781 10.14 10.26 14.19
CA SER A 781 8.77 9.82 13.86
C SER A 781 8.15 9.02 15.02
N ASP A 782 6.84 9.17 15.19
CA ASP A 782 6.09 8.46 16.24
C ASP A 782 6.07 6.94 15.99
N GLU A 783 6.14 6.53 14.72
CA GLU A 783 6.24 5.13 14.29
C GLU A 783 7.59 4.49 14.66
N TYR A 784 8.69 5.22 14.43
CA TYR A 784 10.00 4.73 14.83
C TYR A 784 10.13 4.64 16.35
N LYS A 785 9.50 5.56 17.11
CA LYS A 785 9.41 5.45 18.58
C LYS A 785 8.57 4.25 19.02
N ALA A 786 7.44 4.00 18.37
CA ALA A 786 6.58 2.85 18.65
C ALA A 786 7.29 1.51 18.39
N TYR A 787 8.26 1.49 17.47
CA TYR A 787 9.15 0.37 17.25
C TYR A 787 10.30 0.27 18.28
N LEU A 788 10.98 1.39 18.56
CA LEU A 788 12.20 1.41 19.36
C LEU A 788 11.94 1.19 20.87
N ILE A 789 10.85 1.73 21.41
CA ILE A 789 10.62 1.68 22.87
C ILE A 789 10.42 0.23 23.39
N PRO A 790 9.61 -0.64 22.76
CA PRO A 790 9.52 -2.04 23.16
C PRO A 790 10.88 -2.76 23.16
N GLU A 791 11.73 -2.49 22.17
CA GLU A 791 13.08 -3.07 22.10
C GLU A 791 14.01 -2.56 23.21
N ILE A 792 13.92 -1.27 23.56
CA ILE A 792 14.63 -0.70 24.71
C ILE A 792 14.18 -1.39 26.01
N ILE A 793 12.89 -1.61 26.19
CA ILE A 793 12.34 -2.27 27.38
C ILE A 793 12.82 -3.73 27.46
N ARG A 794 12.77 -4.48 26.34
CA ARG A 794 13.32 -5.85 26.25
C ARG A 794 14.79 -5.92 26.65
N PHE A 795 15.58 -4.93 26.22
CA PHE A 795 17.00 -4.83 26.57
C PHE A 795 17.23 -4.63 28.08
N TYR A 796 16.52 -3.69 28.72
CA TYR A 796 16.64 -3.47 30.16
C TYR A 796 16.08 -4.63 30.99
N GLN A 797 15.01 -5.28 30.51
CA GLN A 797 14.45 -6.49 31.14
C GLN A 797 15.47 -7.63 31.15
N LYS A 798 16.14 -7.92 30.02
CA LYS A 798 17.21 -8.94 29.94
C LYS A 798 18.36 -8.69 30.92
N LYS A 799 18.62 -7.43 31.29
CA LYS A 799 19.66 -7.06 32.27
C LYS A 799 19.18 -7.02 33.71
N GLY A 800 17.87 -7.06 33.95
CA GLY A 800 17.28 -6.96 35.28
C GLY A 800 17.24 -5.54 35.85
N GLU A 801 17.36 -4.50 35.03
CA GLU A 801 17.33 -3.09 35.47
C GLU A 801 15.90 -2.51 35.43
N MET A 802 15.01 -3.05 36.26
CA MET A 802 13.57 -2.69 36.23
C MET A 802 13.27 -1.21 36.52
N LEU A 803 14.08 -0.54 37.36
CA LEU A 803 13.87 0.89 37.72
C LEU A 803 14.00 1.85 36.53
N VAL A 804 14.72 1.46 35.47
CA VAL A 804 14.94 2.29 34.29
C VAL A 804 13.77 2.18 33.31
N ILE A 805 12.92 1.17 33.46
CA ILE A 805 11.81 0.85 32.55
C ILE A 805 10.58 1.75 32.82
N GLU A 806 10.32 2.11 34.08
CA GLU A 806 9.11 2.87 34.48
C GLU A 806 8.88 4.18 33.69
N PRO A 807 9.88 5.03 33.44
CA PRO A 807 9.68 6.25 32.66
C PRO A 807 9.29 5.97 31.21
N TYR A 808 9.90 4.95 30.57
CA TYR A 808 9.55 4.57 29.21
C TYR A 808 8.13 4.04 29.15
N LEU A 809 7.72 3.17 30.08
CA LEU A 809 6.34 2.70 30.16
C LEU A 809 5.37 3.88 30.26
N ASN A 810 5.64 4.86 31.11
CA ASN A 810 4.80 6.07 31.30
C ASN A 810 4.64 6.95 30.05
N GLU A 811 5.68 7.09 29.23
CA GLU A 811 5.66 7.95 28.05
C GLU A 811 5.17 7.25 26.76
N VAL A 812 5.04 5.91 26.77
CA VAL A 812 4.65 5.13 25.58
C VAL A 812 3.20 5.41 25.15
N ASP A 813 3.03 5.75 23.86
CA ASP A 813 1.76 5.61 23.15
C ASP A 813 1.67 4.23 22.48
N ILE A 814 0.77 3.41 22.98
CA ILE A 814 0.58 2.01 22.58
C ILE A 814 -0.22 1.91 21.27
N ARG A 815 -0.94 2.97 20.87
CA ARG A 815 -1.86 2.95 19.72
C ARG A 815 -1.18 2.67 18.38
N ASN A 816 0.06 3.12 18.22
CA ASN A 816 0.82 3.00 16.98
C ASN A 816 1.72 1.75 16.94
N MET A 817 1.66 0.90 17.97
CA MET A 817 2.47 -0.32 18.07
C MET A 817 1.76 -1.51 17.41
N THR A 818 2.56 -2.49 16.98
CA THR A 818 2.06 -3.82 16.58
C THR A 818 1.40 -4.52 17.76
N GLN A 819 0.35 -5.32 17.53
CA GLN A 819 -0.36 -6.07 18.58
C GLN A 819 0.57 -6.85 19.53
N GLU A 820 1.62 -7.50 19.00
CA GLU A 820 2.62 -8.21 19.81
C GLU A 820 3.32 -7.27 20.83
N ASN A 821 3.76 -6.11 20.36
CA ASN A 821 4.37 -5.09 21.22
C ASN A 821 3.36 -4.47 22.18
N GLN A 822 2.09 -4.31 21.79
CA GLN A 822 1.04 -3.84 22.71
C GLN A 822 0.88 -4.80 23.88
N CYS A 823 0.72 -6.11 23.62
CA CYS A 823 0.63 -7.13 24.66
C CYS A 823 1.87 -7.16 25.54
N TYR A 824 3.07 -7.05 24.95
CA TYR A 824 4.31 -7.02 25.70
C TYR A 824 4.39 -5.84 26.68
N ILE A 825 3.94 -4.64 26.26
CA ILE A 825 3.91 -3.45 27.12
C ILE A 825 2.87 -3.60 28.23
N GLU A 826 1.69 -4.16 27.93
CA GLU A 826 0.66 -4.46 28.93
C GLU A 826 1.17 -5.45 30.00
N GLU A 827 1.84 -6.52 29.59
CA GLU A 827 2.47 -7.48 30.51
C GLU A 827 3.57 -6.82 31.36
N MET A 828 4.34 -5.91 30.77
CA MET A 828 5.38 -5.19 31.49
C MET A 828 4.84 -4.19 32.52
N LEU A 829 3.70 -3.56 32.24
CA LEU A 829 2.98 -2.74 33.22
C LEU A 829 2.52 -3.59 34.42
N ILE A 830 2.11 -4.84 34.18
CA ILE A 830 1.69 -5.78 35.22
C ILE A 830 2.91 -6.23 36.06
N GLU A 831 4.02 -6.60 35.43
CA GLU A 831 5.26 -6.98 36.13
C GLU A 831 5.86 -5.84 36.98
N THR A 832 5.63 -4.58 36.58
CA THR A 832 6.09 -3.38 37.31
C THR A 832 5.05 -2.86 38.32
N HIS A 833 3.96 -3.60 38.57
CA HIS A 833 2.88 -3.25 39.49
C HIS A 833 2.12 -1.95 39.17
N GLN A 834 2.11 -1.52 37.90
CA GLN A 834 1.30 -0.40 37.41
C GLN A 834 -0.10 -0.89 36.98
N PHE A 835 -0.80 -1.57 37.90
CA PHE A 835 -2.04 -2.29 37.59
C PHE A 835 -3.17 -1.40 37.08
N GLU A 836 -3.37 -0.20 37.64
CA GLU A 836 -4.44 0.71 37.20
C GLU A 836 -4.35 1.04 35.69
N ARG A 837 -3.13 1.32 35.21
CA ARG A 837 -2.91 1.66 33.81
C ARG A 837 -2.98 0.43 32.91
N ALA A 838 -2.44 -0.71 33.38
CA ALA A 838 -2.60 -1.98 32.68
C ALA A 838 -4.09 -2.30 32.51
N PHE A 839 -4.89 -2.15 33.57
CA PHE A 839 -6.34 -2.40 33.53
C PHE A 839 -7.06 -1.47 32.55
N GLN A 840 -6.73 -0.18 32.49
CA GLN A 840 -7.30 0.75 31.51
C GLN A 840 -7.03 0.34 30.06
N LEU A 841 -5.80 -0.10 29.76
CA LEU A 841 -5.40 -0.55 28.43
C LEU A 841 -6.07 -1.87 28.06
N VAL A 842 -6.07 -2.80 29.00
CA VAL A 842 -6.71 -4.10 28.86
C VAL A 842 -8.23 -3.96 28.71
N HIS A 843 -8.84 -2.99 29.39
CA HIS A 843 -10.27 -2.68 29.21
C HIS A 843 -10.58 -2.17 27.80
N HIS A 844 -9.66 -1.42 27.20
CA HIS A 844 -9.82 -0.87 25.85
C HIS A 844 -9.50 -1.88 24.73
N TYR A 845 -8.39 -2.62 24.83
CA TYR A 845 -7.94 -3.57 23.80
C TYR A 845 -8.45 -5.01 24.01
N GLY A 846 -8.96 -5.29 25.21
CA GLY A 846 -9.52 -6.57 25.67
C GLY A 846 -8.48 -7.55 26.22
N TYR A 847 -8.88 -8.34 27.23
CA TYR A 847 -7.99 -9.23 27.98
C TYR A 847 -7.64 -10.56 27.30
N ASP A 848 -8.24 -10.91 26.17
CA ASP A 848 -8.02 -12.22 25.51
C ASP A 848 -6.58 -12.44 25.02
N ARG A 849 -5.80 -11.37 24.93
CA ARG A 849 -4.45 -11.35 24.34
C ARG A 849 -3.34 -11.44 25.38
N LEU A 850 -3.68 -11.21 26.64
CA LEU A 850 -2.73 -11.25 27.74
C LEU A 850 -2.26 -12.69 27.97
N GLY A 851 -0.97 -12.85 28.27
CA GLY A 851 -0.47 -14.11 28.79
C GLY A 851 -1.20 -14.52 30.05
N SER A 852 -1.50 -15.83 30.18
CA SER A 852 -2.35 -16.36 31.26
C SER A 852 -1.84 -16.03 32.68
N ARG A 853 -0.52 -15.85 32.85
CA ARG A 853 0.06 -15.42 34.13
C ARG A 853 -0.27 -13.96 34.47
N ALA A 854 -0.06 -13.07 33.50
CA ALA A 854 -0.32 -11.63 33.65
C ALA A 854 -1.82 -11.37 33.85
N GLY A 855 -2.67 -12.10 33.12
CA GLY A 855 -4.13 -12.05 33.29
C GLY A 855 -4.58 -12.42 34.71
N VAL A 856 -4.03 -13.48 35.30
CA VAL A 856 -4.35 -13.88 36.69
C VAL A 856 -3.92 -12.81 37.69
N GLU A 857 -2.71 -12.26 37.54
CA GLU A 857 -2.17 -11.25 38.46
C GLU A 857 -3.01 -9.97 38.44
N LEU A 858 -3.30 -9.45 37.25
CA LEU A 858 -4.14 -8.25 37.07
C LEU A 858 -5.57 -8.49 37.57
N CYS A 859 -6.20 -9.60 37.20
CA CYS A 859 -7.58 -9.92 37.62
C CYS A 859 -7.68 -10.05 39.15
N SER A 860 -6.70 -10.70 39.79
CA SER A 860 -6.69 -10.87 41.25
C SER A 860 -6.52 -9.56 42.00
N TYR A 861 -5.64 -8.68 41.50
CA TYR A 861 -5.44 -7.35 42.06
C TYR A 861 -6.74 -6.53 42.01
N GLU A 862 -7.35 -6.44 40.82
CA GLU A 862 -8.58 -5.65 40.61
C GLU A 862 -9.77 -6.19 41.41
N ILE A 863 -9.94 -7.52 41.52
CA ILE A 863 -10.99 -8.12 42.38
C ILE A 863 -10.79 -7.71 43.85
N THR A 864 -9.55 -7.67 44.31
CA THR A 864 -9.21 -7.34 45.70
C THR A 864 -9.41 -5.84 45.96
N GLU A 865 -8.97 -4.98 45.04
CA GLU A 865 -9.10 -3.52 45.14
C GLU A 865 -10.58 -3.10 45.13
N HIS A 866 -11.39 -3.72 44.25
CA HIS A 866 -12.84 -3.56 44.22
C HIS A 866 -13.59 -4.32 45.33
N SER A 867 -12.90 -4.85 46.35
CA SER A 867 -13.51 -5.49 47.51
C SER A 867 -14.52 -6.61 47.18
N PHE A 868 -14.26 -7.36 46.10
CA PHE A 868 -15.16 -8.41 45.59
C PHE A 868 -16.56 -7.92 45.20
N GLU A 869 -16.70 -6.68 44.71
CA GLU A 869 -17.94 -6.20 44.10
C GLU A 869 -18.21 -6.88 42.75
N GLU A 870 -19.49 -7.09 42.42
CA GLU A 870 -19.93 -7.69 41.15
C GLU A 870 -19.65 -6.74 39.99
N ASN A 871 -18.86 -7.19 39.02
CA ASN A 871 -18.51 -6.45 37.81
C ASN A 871 -18.45 -7.42 36.63
N ASP A 872 -19.30 -7.20 35.63
CA ASP A 872 -19.45 -8.10 34.47
C ASP A 872 -18.14 -8.27 33.68
N TYR A 873 -17.32 -7.21 33.59
CA TYR A 873 -16.03 -7.27 32.89
C TYR A 873 -15.01 -8.12 33.67
N LEU A 874 -14.92 -7.93 34.98
CA LEU A 874 -14.04 -8.74 35.85
C LEU A 874 -14.49 -10.21 35.88
N LEU A 875 -15.81 -10.46 35.85
CA LEU A 875 -16.37 -11.81 35.76
C LEU A 875 -15.95 -12.50 34.46
N GLY A 876 -16.03 -11.80 33.33
CA GLY A 876 -15.56 -12.31 32.04
C GLY A 876 -14.05 -12.59 32.05
N MET A 877 -13.24 -11.70 32.66
CA MET A 877 -11.79 -11.88 32.77
C MET A 877 -11.43 -13.09 33.65
N ALA A 878 -12.11 -13.24 34.78
CA ALA A 878 -11.98 -14.38 35.69
C ALA A 878 -12.36 -15.71 35.00
N GLN A 879 -13.44 -15.71 34.22
CA GLN A 879 -13.86 -16.86 33.42
C GLN A 879 -12.81 -17.23 32.36
N ASN A 880 -12.23 -16.24 31.67
CA ASN A 880 -11.19 -16.49 30.68
C ASN A 880 -9.94 -17.13 31.31
N CYS A 881 -9.48 -16.61 32.45
CA CYS A 881 -8.38 -17.22 33.22
C CYS A 881 -8.68 -18.68 33.59
N PHE A 882 -9.92 -18.95 34.02
CA PHE A 882 -10.37 -20.31 34.35
C PHE A 882 -10.35 -21.27 33.15
N LEU A 883 -10.87 -20.84 31.99
CA LEU A 883 -10.89 -21.65 30.76
C LEU A 883 -9.48 -21.98 30.24
N HIS A 884 -8.49 -21.13 30.53
CA HIS A 884 -7.08 -21.36 30.23
C HIS A 884 -6.32 -22.16 31.30
N GLU A 885 -7.02 -22.76 32.28
CA GLU A 885 -6.45 -23.57 33.37
C GLU A 885 -5.43 -22.81 34.25
N LYS A 886 -5.53 -21.46 34.31
CA LYS A 886 -4.67 -20.61 35.14
C LYS A 886 -5.54 -19.73 36.02
N TYR A 887 -5.60 -20.07 37.31
CA TYR A 887 -6.42 -19.37 38.29
C TYR A 887 -5.83 -19.53 39.70
N ASN A 888 -6.22 -18.64 40.61
CA ASN A 888 -5.91 -18.71 42.04
C ASN A 888 -7.19 -18.73 42.87
N ASP A 889 -7.02 -18.75 44.19
CA ASP A 889 -8.10 -18.71 45.17
C ASP A 889 -8.99 -17.46 45.04
N VAL A 890 -8.42 -16.28 44.83
CA VAL A 890 -9.16 -15.02 44.63
C VAL A 890 -10.15 -15.12 43.47
N ILE A 891 -9.68 -15.56 42.31
CA ILE A 891 -10.50 -15.75 41.09
C ILE A 891 -11.59 -16.80 41.33
N LEU A 892 -11.24 -17.94 41.94
CA LEU A 892 -12.22 -19.01 42.22
C LEU A 892 -13.30 -18.58 43.21
N ILE A 893 -12.95 -17.84 44.26
CA ILE A 893 -13.91 -17.25 45.21
C ILE A 893 -14.87 -16.31 44.48
N TYR A 894 -14.34 -15.47 43.58
CA TYR A 894 -15.14 -14.52 42.81
C TYR A 894 -16.13 -15.23 41.87
N LEU A 895 -15.66 -16.24 41.14
CA LEU A 895 -16.50 -17.09 40.28
C LEU A 895 -17.57 -17.84 41.09
N CYS A 896 -17.20 -18.42 42.24
CA CYS A 896 -18.13 -19.15 43.11
C CYS A 896 -19.25 -18.25 43.67
N LYS A 897 -19.02 -16.94 43.80
CA LYS A 897 -20.03 -15.98 44.25
C LYS A 897 -20.94 -15.49 43.12
N PHE A 898 -20.37 -15.05 42.00
CA PHE A 898 -21.12 -14.26 41.02
C PHE A 898 -21.33 -14.94 39.66
N PHE A 899 -20.47 -15.88 39.26
CA PHE A 899 -20.53 -16.46 37.90
C PHE A 899 -21.85 -17.19 37.63
N GLN A 900 -22.56 -16.80 36.56
CA GLN A 900 -23.76 -17.47 36.08
C GLN A 900 -23.53 -17.91 34.63
N GLY A 901 -23.72 -19.19 34.35
CA GLY A 901 -23.45 -19.73 33.03
C GLY A 901 -24.00 -21.14 32.83
N PRO A 902 -23.49 -21.90 31.85
CA PRO A 902 -23.91 -23.27 31.58
C PRO A 902 -23.66 -24.19 32.77
N THR A 903 -24.56 -25.16 32.98
CA THR A 903 -24.51 -26.05 34.14
C THR A 903 -23.18 -26.81 34.22
N LYS A 904 -22.66 -27.25 33.06
CA LYS A 904 -21.36 -27.94 32.95
C LYS A 904 -20.16 -27.07 33.33
N GLN A 905 -20.16 -25.79 32.96
CA GLN A 905 -19.05 -24.87 33.31
C GLN A 905 -19.07 -24.56 34.81
N MET A 906 -20.25 -24.34 35.38
CA MET A 906 -20.39 -24.14 36.83
C MET A 906 -19.92 -25.37 37.62
N ALA A 907 -20.22 -26.59 37.15
CA ALA A 907 -19.73 -27.83 37.76
C ALA A 907 -18.19 -27.97 37.68
N ALA A 908 -17.58 -27.52 36.57
CA ALA A 908 -16.12 -27.50 36.45
C ALA A 908 -15.48 -26.53 37.45
N ILE A 909 -16.06 -25.33 37.64
CA ILE A 909 -15.62 -24.35 38.64
C ILE A 909 -15.76 -24.94 40.05
N TRP A 910 -16.87 -25.61 40.35
CA TRP A 910 -17.08 -26.29 41.63
C TRP A 910 -15.98 -27.32 41.92
N LYS A 911 -15.64 -28.15 40.94
CA LYS A 911 -14.58 -29.15 41.08
C LYS A 911 -13.24 -28.52 41.42
N ALA A 912 -12.86 -27.45 40.72
CA ALA A 912 -11.63 -26.71 40.99
C ALA A 912 -11.66 -26.03 42.37
N ALA A 913 -12.78 -25.40 42.75
CA ALA A 913 -12.93 -24.73 44.03
C ALA A 913 -12.83 -25.71 45.22
N ARG A 914 -13.33 -26.94 45.06
CA ARG A 914 -13.18 -28.00 46.08
C ARG A 914 -11.75 -28.46 46.28
N GLU A 915 -10.94 -28.51 45.22
CA GLU A 915 -9.50 -28.81 45.32
C GLU A 915 -8.75 -27.72 46.09
N PHE A 916 -9.23 -26.48 46.05
CA PHE A 916 -8.69 -25.33 46.78
C PHE A 916 -9.33 -25.12 48.17
N GLU A 917 -10.22 -26.02 48.62
CA GLU A 917 -10.95 -25.91 49.90
C GLU A 917 -11.78 -24.62 50.05
N ILE A 918 -12.31 -24.10 48.93
CA ILE A 918 -13.14 -22.87 48.89
C ILE A 918 -14.61 -23.19 49.21
N ASP A 919 -15.30 -22.25 49.86
CA ASP A 919 -16.75 -22.34 50.08
C ASP A 919 -17.52 -22.25 48.76
N THR A 920 -18.34 -23.27 48.52
CA THR A 920 -19.05 -23.51 47.26
C THR A 920 -20.56 -23.54 47.41
N PHE A 921 -21.10 -23.27 48.60
CA PHE A 921 -22.53 -23.43 48.91
C PHE A 921 -23.47 -22.71 47.93
N ASP A 922 -23.18 -21.45 47.60
CA ASP A 922 -24.01 -20.65 46.68
C ASP A 922 -23.88 -21.14 45.22
N LEU A 923 -22.73 -21.66 44.82
CA LEU A 923 -22.52 -22.25 43.50
C LEU A 923 -23.27 -23.59 43.38
N GLU A 924 -23.21 -24.43 44.42
CA GLU A 924 -23.92 -25.70 44.50
C GLU A 924 -25.44 -25.50 44.37
N GLU A 925 -26.02 -24.55 45.12
CA GLU A 925 -27.45 -24.23 45.01
C GLU A 925 -27.84 -23.80 43.60
N ARG A 926 -27.00 -22.98 42.95
CA ARG A 926 -27.23 -22.49 41.59
C ARG A 926 -27.19 -23.62 40.56
N ILE A 927 -26.20 -24.52 40.65
CA ILE A 927 -26.09 -25.70 39.77
C ILE A 927 -27.33 -26.59 39.90
N ILE A 928 -27.71 -26.94 41.13
CA ILE A 928 -28.86 -27.81 41.38
C ILE A 928 -30.15 -27.14 40.88
N THR A 929 -30.32 -25.85 41.17
CA THR A 929 -31.48 -25.07 40.72
C THR A 929 -31.60 -25.02 39.19
N GLN A 930 -30.48 -24.80 38.50
CA GLN A 930 -30.46 -24.73 37.05
C GLN A 930 -30.71 -26.09 36.43
N MET A 931 -30.08 -27.16 36.92
CA MET A 931 -30.33 -28.55 36.49
C MET A 931 -31.82 -28.91 36.62
N LEU A 932 -32.46 -28.58 37.75
CA LEU A 932 -33.89 -28.84 37.95
C LEU A 932 -34.79 -28.00 37.04
N TYR A 933 -34.28 -26.86 36.55
CA TYR A 933 -35.00 -25.98 35.64
C TYR A 933 -34.85 -26.42 34.17
N SER A 934 -33.63 -26.74 33.75
CA SER A 934 -33.27 -27.10 32.37
C SER A 934 -33.37 -28.60 32.08
N THR A 935 -33.46 -29.43 33.12
CA THR A 935 -33.46 -30.90 33.06
C THR A 935 -32.20 -31.51 32.43
N ASP A 936 -31.11 -30.73 32.30
CA ASP A 936 -29.83 -31.21 31.79
C ASP A 936 -28.96 -31.77 32.92
N TYR A 937 -28.60 -33.05 32.81
CA TYR A 937 -27.90 -33.78 33.86
C TYR A 937 -26.38 -33.60 33.73
N VAL A 938 -25.69 -33.46 34.87
CA VAL A 938 -24.23 -33.41 34.96
C VAL A 938 -23.74 -34.58 35.82
N ASP A 939 -22.67 -35.24 35.41
CA ASP A 939 -22.18 -36.48 36.02
C ASP A 939 -21.85 -36.31 37.52
N GLU A 940 -21.31 -35.15 37.92
CA GLU A 940 -20.93 -34.87 39.30
C GLU A 940 -22.08 -34.45 40.23
N ILE A 941 -23.33 -34.39 39.75
CA ILE A 941 -24.45 -33.80 40.50
C ILE A 941 -24.70 -34.47 41.85
N GLU A 942 -24.45 -35.77 41.96
CA GLU A 942 -24.58 -36.50 43.23
C GLU A 942 -23.65 -35.92 44.31
N ARG A 943 -22.39 -35.68 43.94
CA ARG A 943 -21.37 -35.14 44.85
C ARG A 943 -21.65 -33.67 45.21
N ILE A 944 -22.15 -32.91 44.23
CA ILE A 944 -22.56 -31.51 44.41
C ILE A 944 -23.72 -31.44 45.40
N TYR A 945 -24.72 -32.31 45.26
CA TYR A 945 -25.87 -32.37 46.14
C TYR A 945 -25.49 -32.81 47.57
N ASP A 946 -24.65 -33.83 47.72
CA ASP A 946 -24.19 -34.28 49.04
C ASP A 946 -23.40 -33.18 49.78
N SER A 947 -22.57 -32.43 49.06
CA SER A 947 -21.82 -31.28 49.61
C SER A 947 -22.77 -30.15 50.03
N TYR A 948 -23.74 -29.81 49.18
CA TYR A 948 -24.77 -28.81 49.48
C TYR A 948 -25.59 -29.17 50.71
N LEU A 949 -25.96 -30.44 50.84
CA LEU A 949 -26.71 -30.94 51.98
C LEU A 949 -25.89 -30.86 53.27
N ALA A 950 -24.60 -31.21 53.22
CA ALA A 950 -23.69 -31.08 54.36
C ALA A 950 -23.54 -29.61 54.82
N GLY A 951 -23.63 -28.66 53.88
CA GLY A 951 -23.65 -27.21 54.15
C GLY A 951 -24.97 -26.67 54.72
N GLY A 952 -25.99 -27.51 54.93
CA GLY A 952 -27.30 -27.08 55.46
C GLY A 952 -28.31 -26.68 54.38
N GLY A 953 -28.21 -27.27 53.18
CA GLY A 953 -29.00 -26.97 51.99
C GLY A 953 -30.48 -26.63 52.21
N ARG A 954 -31.00 -25.73 51.38
CA ARG A 954 -32.36 -25.20 51.52
C ARG A 954 -33.41 -26.27 51.21
N GLU A 955 -34.35 -26.43 52.13
CA GLU A 955 -35.38 -27.47 52.08
C GLU A 955 -36.19 -27.49 50.77
N LEU A 956 -36.50 -26.32 50.21
CA LEU A 956 -37.21 -26.23 48.93
C LEU A 956 -36.45 -26.92 47.78
N VAL A 957 -35.13 -26.71 47.72
CA VAL A 957 -34.26 -27.23 46.65
C VAL A 957 -34.03 -28.72 46.86
N CYS A 958 -33.77 -29.15 48.10
CA CYS A 958 -33.64 -30.56 48.46
C CYS A 958 -34.91 -31.34 48.12
N MET A 959 -36.09 -30.82 48.49
CA MET A 959 -37.36 -31.45 48.15
C MET A 959 -37.59 -31.50 46.64
N ALA A 960 -37.30 -30.43 45.90
CA ALA A 960 -37.42 -30.45 44.44
C ALA A 960 -36.50 -31.50 43.78
N TYR A 961 -35.27 -31.63 44.28
CA TYR A 961 -34.30 -32.64 43.82
C TYR A 961 -34.80 -34.06 44.03
N LEU A 962 -35.20 -34.41 45.27
CA LEU A 962 -35.72 -35.74 45.59
C LEU A 962 -36.99 -36.07 44.78
N SER A 963 -37.87 -35.09 44.60
CA SER A 963 -39.11 -35.24 43.85
C SER A 963 -38.88 -35.49 42.37
N TYR A 964 -37.92 -34.78 41.78
CA TYR A 964 -37.52 -34.93 40.38
C TYR A 964 -37.05 -36.35 40.10
N PHE A 965 -36.02 -36.83 40.82
CA PHE A 965 -35.49 -38.18 40.60
C PHE A 965 -36.53 -39.27 40.89
N SER A 966 -37.35 -39.11 41.93
CA SER A 966 -38.40 -40.09 42.26
C SER A 966 -39.46 -40.21 41.17
N HIS A 967 -39.86 -39.10 40.55
CA HIS A 967 -40.82 -39.09 39.46
C HIS A 967 -40.27 -39.79 38.21
N TYR A 968 -39.06 -39.42 37.77
CA TYR A 968 -38.45 -40.04 36.59
C TYR A 968 -38.08 -41.52 36.81
N TYR A 969 -37.74 -41.94 38.03
CA TYR A 969 -37.62 -43.35 38.37
C TYR A 969 -38.95 -44.10 38.24
N LEU A 970 -40.05 -43.50 38.70
CA LEU A 970 -41.38 -44.11 38.64
C LEU A 970 -41.91 -44.22 37.20
N VAL A 971 -41.85 -43.13 36.43
CA VAL A 971 -42.47 -43.01 35.10
C VAL A 971 -41.56 -43.51 33.97
N ASN A 972 -40.23 -43.31 34.06
CA ASN A 972 -39.29 -43.59 32.98
C ASN A 972 -38.28 -44.71 33.28
N ASP A 973 -38.38 -45.37 34.44
CA ASP A 973 -37.40 -46.37 34.91
C ASP A 973 -35.95 -45.85 34.89
N MET A 974 -35.77 -44.53 35.13
CA MET A 974 -34.46 -43.89 35.13
C MET A 974 -33.57 -44.47 36.23
N MET A 975 -32.30 -44.76 35.96
CA MET A 975 -31.34 -45.05 37.02
C MET A 975 -31.07 -43.76 37.82
N ILE A 976 -31.23 -43.82 39.14
CA ILE A 976 -31.09 -42.66 40.02
C ILE A 976 -30.04 -42.89 41.10
N PRO A 977 -29.52 -41.82 41.73
CA PRO A 977 -28.54 -41.94 42.80
C PRO A 977 -29.07 -42.69 44.02
N GLU A 978 -28.25 -43.57 44.62
CA GLU A 978 -28.65 -44.38 45.79
C GLU A 978 -29.08 -43.54 47.00
N HIS A 979 -28.48 -42.35 47.17
CA HIS A 979 -28.78 -41.46 48.29
C HIS A 979 -30.20 -40.88 48.26
N VAL A 980 -30.88 -40.88 47.10
CA VAL A 980 -32.22 -40.30 46.96
C VAL A 980 -33.21 -41.06 47.86
N PHE A 981 -33.24 -42.40 47.76
CA PHE A 981 -34.18 -43.19 48.54
C PHE A 981 -33.79 -43.31 50.01
N SER A 982 -32.49 -43.31 50.33
CA SER A 982 -32.06 -43.27 51.74
C SER A 982 -32.53 -41.99 52.43
N GLN A 983 -32.41 -40.83 51.77
CA GLN A 983 -32.90 -39.55 52.29
C GLN A 983 -34.43 -39.52 52.38
N ILE A 984 -35.16 -40.02 51.37
CA ILE A 984 -36.62 -40.09 51.43
C ILE A 984 -37.07 -40.98 52.60
N ARG A 985 -36.39 -42.11 52.83
CA ARG A 985 -36.66 -43.02 53.95
C ARG A 985 -36.43 -42.35 55.30
N GLU A 986 -35.30 -41.66 55.48
CA GLU A 986 -35.02 -40.92 56.71
C GLU A 986 -36.06 -39.84 56.98
N ARG A 987 -36.44 -39.08 55.94
CA ARG A 987 -37.47 -38.03 56.03
C ARG A 987 -38.85 -38.60 56.34
N TYR A 988 -39.20 -39.76 55.77
CA TYR A 988 -40.44 -40.48 56.08
C TYR A 988 -40.48 -40.89 57.56
N LEU A 989 -39.41 -41.50 58.06
CA LEU A 989 -39.29 -41.93 59.47
C LEU A 989 -39.30 -40.74 60.43
N ALA A 990 -38.76 -39.60 60.03
CA ALA A 990 -38.81 -38.36 60.81
C ALA A 990 -40.18 -37.66 60.76
N GLY A 991 -41.15 -38.19 60.00
CA GLY A 991 -42.50 -37.65 59.89
C GLY A 991 -42.61 -36.37 59.06
N GLN A 992 -41.64 -36.10 58.17
CA GLN A 992 -41.67 -34.94 57.29
C GLN A 992 -42.69 -35.12 56.15
N THR A 993 -43.18 -34.00 55.61
CA THR A 993 -44.16 -34.01 54.50
C THR A 993 -43.46 -34.32 53.18
N LEU A 994 -43.68 -35.54 52.67
CA LEU A 994 -43.23 -35.98 51.35
C LEU A 994 -44.39 -35.96 50.35
N ASN A 995 -44.11 -35.64 49.09
CA ASN A 995 -45.12 -35.69 48.02
C ASN A 995 -45.32 -37.10 47.48
N ASP A 996 -46.36 -37.29 46.67
CA ASP A 996 -46.73 -38.62 46.17
C ASP A 996 -45.66 -39.22 45.23
N ALA A 997 -44.85 -38.40 44.54
CA ALA A 997 -43.74 -38.89 43.72
C ALA A 997 -42.67 -39.59 44.56
N CYS A 998 -42.19 -38.95 45.63
CA CYS A 998 -41.20 -39.54 46.54
C CYS A 998 -41.73 -40.82 47.21
N LEU A 999 -43.00 -40.82 47.63
CA LEU A 999 -43.60 -41.95 48.32
C LEU A 999 -43.86 -43.14 47.39
N LEU A 1000 -44.35 -42.92 46.17
CA LEU A 1000 -44.54 -43.97 45.17
C LEU A 1000 -43.20 -44.48 44.62
N GLY A 1001 -42.21 -43.60 44.44
CA GLY A 1001 -40.84 -43.97 44.09
C GLY A 1001 -40.20 -44.88 45.15
N LEU A 1002 -40.31 -44.50 46.43
CA LEU A 1002 -39.87 -45.34 47.54
C LEU A 1002 -40.60 -46.69 47.53
N LEU A 1003 -41.92 -46.69 47.31
CA LEU A 1003 -42.71 -47.93 47.25
C LEU A 1003 -42.25 -48.86 46.12
N LYS A 1004 -41.98 -48.30 44.93
CA LYS A 1004 -41.45 -49.06 43.79
C LYS A 1004 -40.07 -49.64 44.10
N GLN A 1005 -39.17 -48.86 44.69
CA GLN A 1005 -37.84 -49.34 45.09
C GLN A 1005 -37.93 -50.46 46.14
N LEU A 1006 -38.79 -50.34 47.15
CA LEU A 1006 -39.02 -51.41 48.14
C LEU A 1006 -39.58 -52.69 47.50
N SER A 1007 -40.33 -52.59 46.41
CA SER A 1007 -40.84 -53.77 45.69
C SER A 1007 -39.74 -54.58 44.97
N GLU A 1008 -38.58 -53.97 44.72
CA GLU A 1008 -37.45 -54.59 44.02
C GLU A 1008 -36.44 -55.23 44.98
N ILE A 1009 -36.54 -54.94 46.28
CA ILE A 1009 -35.70 -55.52 47.32
C ILE A 1009 -36.20 -56.94 47.65
N SER A 1010 -35.32 -57.93 47.48
CA SER A 1010 -35.65 -59.36 47.63
C SER A 1010 -36.02 -59.78 49.06
N ALA A 1011 -35.50 -59.09 50.09
CA ALA A 1011 -35.85 -59.33 51.49
C ALA A 1011 -35.90 -58.00 52.27
N LEU A 1012 -37.12 -57.51 52.52
CA LEU A 1012 -37.36 -56.29 53.28
C LEU A 1012 -37.05 -56.47 54.78
N ASP A 1013 -36.41 -55.48 55.40
CA ASP A 1013 -36.25 -55.43 56.85
C ASP A 1013 -37.60 -55.11 57.54
N ALA A 1014 -37.66 -55.22 58.88
CA ALA A 1014 -38.91 -55.00 59.61
C ALA A 1014 -39.45 -53.56 59.49
N VAL A 1015 -38.57 -52.58 59.27
CA VAL A 1015 -38.92 -51.16 59.13
C VAL A 1015 -39.47 -50.91 57.73
N ASP A 1016 -38.79 -51.39 56.71
CA ASP A 1016 -39.15 -51.27 55.30
C ASP A 1016 -40.45 -52.03 54.99
N ASN A 1017 -40.64 -53.19 55.61
CA ASN A 1017 -41.87 -53.96 55.49
C ASN A 1017 -43.06 -53.18 56.08
N LYS A 1018 -42.85 -52.44 57.19
CA LYS A 1018 -43.86 -51.54 57.75
C LYS A 1018 -44.14 -50.34 56.85
N ILE A 1019 -43.11 -49.69 56.31
CA ILE A 1019 -43.25 -48.56 55.37
C ILE A 1019 -44.01 -49.00 54.12
N ALA A 1020 -43.62 -50.11 53.49
CA ALA A 1020 -44.30 -50.66 52.33
C ALA A 1020 -45.77 -51.00 52.64
N ASP A 1021 -46.06 -51.55 53.82
CA ASP A 1021 -47.43 -51.87 54.23
C ASP A 1021 -48.28 -50.60 54.38
N GLU A 1022 -47.78 -49.56 55.04
CA GLU A 1022 -48.47 -48.27 55.20
C GLU A 1022 -48.73 -47.58 53.84
N LEU A 1023 -47.74 -47.59 52.95
CA LEU A 1023 -47.84 -46.99 51.62
C LEU A 1023 -48.80 -47.78 50.71
N LEU A 1024 -48.73 -49.12 50.70
CA LEU A 1024 -49.68 -49.97 49.99
C LEU A 1024 -51.10 -49.70 50.49
N MET A 1025 -51.32 -49.60 51.81
CA MET A 1025 -52.63 -49.26 52.38
C MET A 1025 -53.13 -47.90 51.89
N LYS A 1026 -52.27 -46.88 51.89
CA LYS A 1026 -52.61 -45.52 51.44
C LYS A 1026 -53.02 -45.50 49.97
N TYR A 1027 -52.25 -46.12 49.08
CA TYR A 1027 -52.48 -46.02 47.62
C TYR A 1027 -53.54 -47.00 47.12
N THR A 1028 -53.64 -48.21 47.67
CA THR A 1028 -54.76 -49.12 47.36
C THR A 1028 -56.09 -48.57 47.85
N GLY A 1029 -56.13 -47.88 49.01
CA GLY A 1029 -57.31 -47.17 49.48
C GLY A 1029 -57.75 -46.00 48.58
N ARG A 1030 -56.87 -45.51 47.70
CA ARG A 1030 -57.16 -44.50 46.66
C ARG A 1030 -57.46 -45.13 45.29
N ASN A 1031 -57.56 -46.46 45.20
CA ASN A 1031 -57.69 -47.22 43.95
C ASN A 1031 -56.53 -47.02 42.95
N LEU A 1032 -55.33 -46.73 43.45
CA LEU A 1032 -54.12 -46.59 42.63
C LEU A 1032 -53.34 -47.90 42.63
N TYR A 1033 -53.33 -48.57 41.48
CA TYR A 1033 -52.69 -49.87 41.29
C TYR A 1033 -51.61 -49.79 40.22
N PHE A 1034 -50.44 -50.38 40.52
CA PHE A 1034 -49.30 -50.44 39.60
C PHE A 1034 -48.85 -51.89 39.41
N ALA A 1035 -48.26 -52.20 38.26
CA ALA A 1035 -47.80 -53.54 37.94
C ALA A 1035 -46.73 -54.04 38.92
N PHE A 1036 -45.85 -53.14 39.41
CA PHE A 1036 -44.79 -53.50 40.35
C PHE A 1036 -45.31 -53.97 41.72
N TYR A 1037 -46.58 -53.73 42.07
CA TYR A 1037 -47.16 -54.24 43.32
C TYR A 1037 -47.14 -55.78 43.41
N LYS A 1038 -47.05 -56.48 42.27
CA LYS A 1038 -46.89 -57.95 42.22
C LYS A 1038 -45.52 -58.44 42.63
N LYS A 1039 -44.52 -57.57 42.74
CA LYS A 1039 -43.16 -57.95 43.15
C LYS A 1039 -43.01 -58.13 44.67
N PHE A 1040 -43.96 -57.63 45.46
CA PHE A 1040 -43.94 -57.77 46.93
C PHE A 1040 -44.14 -59.21 47.40
N GLY A 1041 -43.77 -59.47 48.67
CA GLY A 1041 -43.95 -60.78 49.28
C GLY A 1041 -45.41 -61.26 49.32
N GLU A 1042 -45.59 -62.57 49.37
CA GLU A 1042 -46.90 -63.24 49.32
C GLU A 1042 -47.88 -62.75 50.41
N THR A 1043 -47.37 -62.40 51.59
CA THR A 1043 -48.15 -61.83 52.70
C THR A 1043 -48.83 -60.52 52.34
N MET A 1044 -48.11 -59.59 51.69
CA MET A 1044 -48.64 -58.31 51.24
C MET A 1044 -49.59 -58.46 50.06
N ILE A 1045 -49.23 -59.31 49.08
CA ILE A 1045 -50.08 -59.60 47.92
C ILE A 1045 -51.44 -60.13 48.37
N ARG A 1046 -51.48 -61.02 49.39
CA ARG A 1046 -52.74 -61.53 49.95
C ARG A 1046 -53.51 -60.45 50.73
N LYS A 1047 -52.83 -59.67 51.58
CA LYS A 1047 -53.44 -58.62 52.41
C LYS A 1047 -54.17 -57.57 51.56
N TYR A 1048 -53.59 -57.17 50.43
CA TYR A 1048 -54.14 -56.16 49.53
C TYR A 1048 -54.94 -56.73 48.34
N HIS A 1049 -55.28 -58.03 48.38
CA HIS A 1049 -56.05 -58.71 47.33
C HIS A 1049 -55.47 -58.53 45.91
N LEU A 1050 -54.14 -58.64 45.79
CA LEU A 1050 -53.44 -58.50 44.51
C LEU A 1050 -53.19 -59.84 43.83
N TYR A 1051 -53.40 -60.98 44.49
CA TYR A 1051 -53.04 -62.32 43.98
C TYR A 1051 -53.79 -62.72 42.70
N ASP A 1052 -55.03 -62.28 42.52
CA ASP A 1052 -55.89 -62.55 41.36
C ASP A 1052 -55.76 -61.53 40.23
N LYS A 1053 -55.06 -60.41 40.46
CA LYS A 1053 -54.94 -59.31 39.49
C LYS A 1053 -53.83 -59.54 38.48
N PHE A 1054 -54.06 -59.22 37.22
CA PHE A 1054 -53.05 -59.13 36.17
C PHE A 1054 -53.08 -57.71 35.60
N PHE A 1055 -51.97 -57.01 35.67
CA PHE A 1055 -51.90 -55.60 35.28
C PHE A 1055 -51.42 -55.46 33.83
N VAL A 1056 -52.19 -54.73 33.04
CA VAL A 1056 -51.73 -54.10 31.80
C VAL A 1056 -51.37 -52.68 32.17
N GLU A 1057 -50.07 -52.37 32.13
CA GLU A 1057 -49.51 -51.05 32.42
C GLU A 1057 -48.90 -50.49 31.15
N TYR A 1058 -49.23 -49.25 30.81
CA TYR A 1058 -48.77 -48.56 29.63
C TYR A 1058 -48.32 -47.14 29.98
N HIS A 1059 -47.16 -46.76 29.46
CA HIS A 1059 -46.51 -45.48 29.74
C HIS A 1059 -46.57 -44.61 28.48
N THR A 1060 -47.19 -43.43 28.59
CA THR A 1060 -47.18 -42.40 27.55
C THR A 1060 -47.21 -41.00 28.17
N LYS A 1061 -47.44 -39.96 27.38
CA LYS A 1061 -47.66 -38.60 27.87
C LYS A 1061 -48.90 -38.53 28.76
N THR A 1062 -48.91 -37.55 29.65
CA THR A 1062 -50.06 -37.24 30.51
C THR A 1062 -51.26 -36.77 29.68
N ASP A 1063 -52.46 -36.96 30.22
CA ASP A 1063 -53.73 -36.52 29.63
C ASP A 1063 -53.99 -37.05 28.20
N GLN A 1064 -53.46 -38.22 27.86
CA GLN A 1064 -53.74 -38.88 26.58
C GLN A 1064 -54.97 -39.78 26.67
N HIS A 1065 -55.70 -39.87 25.57
CA HIS A 1065 -56.77 -40.85 25.42
C HIS A 1065 -56.17 -42.20 25.00
N VAL A 1066 -56.09 -43.13 25.96
CA VAL A 1066 -55.54 -44.47 25.76
C VAL A 1066 -56.66 -45.49 25.72
N LEU A 1067 -56.83 -46.13 24.55
CA LEU A 1067 -57.80 -47.19 24.35
C LEU A 1067 -57.15 -48.56 24.39
N LEU A 1068 -57.64 -49.41 25.28
CA LEU A 1068 -57.34 -50.82 25.31
C LEU A 1068 -58.38 -51.59 24.50
N ASN A 1069 -57.94 -52.26 23.45
CA ASN A 1069 -58.76 -53.23 22.74
C ASN A 1069 -58.30 -54.62 23.16
N TYR A 1070 -59.14 -55.37 23.84
CA TYR A 1070 -58.77 -56.69 24.37
C TYR A 1070 -59.82 -57.75 24.04
N SER A 1071 -59.35 -58.96 23.78
CA SER A 1071 -60.14 -60.16 23.54
C SER A 1071 -59.76 -61.22 24.58
N VAL A 1072 -60.76 -61.74 25.28
CA VAL A 1072 -60.60 -62.83 26.26
C VAL A 1072 -60.78 -64.15 25.51
N ASN A 1073 -59.79 -65.04 25.58
CA ASN A 1073 -59.77 -66.38 24.97
C ASN A 1073 -60.09 -66.40 23.46
N GLY A 1074 -59.77 -65.33 22.73
CA GLY A 1074 -60.00 -65.24 21.28
C GLY A 1074 -61.45 -64.92 20.88
N GLY A 1075 -62.26 -64.42 21.81
CA GLY A 1075 -63.60 -63.89 21.54
C GLY A 1075 -63.60 -62.51 20.85
N GLU A 1076 -64.75 -61.83 20.86
CA GLU A 1076 -64.87 -60.48 20.30
C GLU A 1076 -63.99 -59.48 21.07
N TYR A 1077 -63.44 -58.51 20.35
CA TYR A 1077 -62.63 -57.44 20.95
C TYR A 1077 -63.53 -56.43 21.66
N HIS A 1078 -63.29 -56.26 22.95
CA HIS A 1078 -63.86 -55.20 23.78
C HIS A 1078 -62.96 -53.97 23.73
N LYS A 1079 -63.58 -52.80 23.66
CA LYS A 1079 -62.90 -51.51 23.60
C LYS A 1079 -63.20 -50.73 24.87
N GLU A 1080 -62.16 -50.40 25.62
CA GLU A 1080 -62.26 -49.69 26.91
C GLU A 1080 -61.19 -48.59 26.98
N GLU A 1081 -61.55 -47.42 27.51
CA GLU A 1081 -60.60 -46.35 27.80
C GLU A 1081 -59.98 -46.59 29.18
N ILE A 1082 -58.65 -46.68 29.26
CA ILE A 1082 -57.96 -46.92 30.53
C ILE A 1082 -57.78 -45.58 31.27
N PRO A 1083 -58.06 -45.50 32.59
CA PRO A 1083 -57.76 -44.31 33.36
C PRO A 1083 -56.25 -44.13 33.57
N GLU A 1084 -55.83 -42.87 33.57
CA GLU A 1084 -54.50 -42.46 34.04
C GLU A 1084 -54.44 -42.60 35.57
N VAL A 1085 -53.49 -43.41 36.05
CA VAL A 1085 -53.31 -43.69 37.48
C VAL A 1085 -52.33 -42.69 38.10
N TYR A 1086 -51.25 -42.37 37.39
CA TYR A 1086 -50.26 -41.40 37.84
C TYR A 1086 -49.43 -40.88 36.66
N ASP A 1087 -49.40 -39.56 36.44
CA ASP A 1087 -48.61 -38.81 35.46
C ASP A 1087 -48.05 -39.64 34.27
N GLY A 1088 -48.93 -40.07 33.35
CA GLY A 1088 -48.58 -40.79 32.13
C GLY A 1088 -48.61 -42.33 32.24
N ILE A 1089 -48.89 -42.87 33.43
CA ILE A 1089 -49.01 -44.31 33.68
C ILE A 1089 -50.50 -44.70 33.66
N TYR A 1090 -50.87 -45.52 32.68
CA TYR A 1090 -52.23 -46.05 32.49
C TYR A 1090 -52.25 -47.52 32.88
N VAL A 1091 -53.12 -47.89 33.82
CA VAL A 1091 -53.18 -49.27 34.34
C VAL A 1091 -54.59 -49.84 34.29
N LYS A 1092 -54.73 -51.02 33.71
CA LYS A 1092 -55.94 -51.85 33.79
C LYS A 1092 -55.61 -53.17 34.46
N ALA A 1093 -56.37 -53.52 35.49
CA ALA A 1093 -56.29 -54.83 36.14
C ALA A 1093 -57.34 -55.80 35.54
N PHE A 1094 -56.89 -57.00 35.19
CA PHE A 1094 -57.71 -58.15 34.81
C PHE A 1094 -57.69 -59.20 35.93
N VAL A 1095 -58.71 -60.05 35.97
CA VAL A 1095 -58.71 -61.27 36.79
C VAL A 1095 -58.76 -62.44 35.82
N LEU A 1096 -57.73 -63.28 35.79
CA LEU A 1096 -57.56 -64.35 34.80
C LEU A 1096 -57.50 -65.72 35.45
N LEU A 1097 -58.46 -66.58 35.15
CA LEU A 1097 -58.44 -67.95 35.63
C LEU A 1097 -57.40 -68.80 34.87
N PHE A 1098 -57.06 -69.96 35.42
CA PHE A 1098 -56.11 -70.89 34.83
C PHE A 1098 -56.53 -71.27 33.40
N GLY A 1099 -55.60 -71.07 32.45
CA GLY A 1099 -55.84 -71.32 31.02
C GLY A 1099 -56.47 -70.15 30.27
N GLU A 1100 -56.92 -69.09 30.96
CA GLU A 1100 -57.42 -67.88 30.31
C GLU A 1100 -56.27 -67.02 29.78
N SER A 1101 -56.52 -66.40 28.63
CA SER A 1101 -55.63 -65.41 28.04
C SER A 1101 -56.38 -64.20 27.53
N VAL A 1102 -55.75 -63.04 27.65
CA VAL A 1102 -56.22 -61.77 27.12
C VAL A 1102 -55.23 -61.34 26.05
N SER A 1103 -55.67 -61.36 24.81
CA SER A 1103 -54.94 -60.75 23.69
C SER A 1103 -55.38 -59.30 23.58
N TYR A 1104 -54.45 -58.36 23.68
CA TYR A 1104 -54.78 -56.94 23.62
C TYR A 1104 -53.88 -56.16 22.66
N TYR A 1105 -54.39 -55.03 22.22
CA TYR A 1105 -53.60 -53.99 21.60
C TYR A 1105 -54.06 -52.62 22.10
N ILE A 1106 -53.08 -51.75 22.33
CA ILE A 1106 -53.29 -50.40 22.85
C ILE A 1106 -53.29 -49.45 21.66
N SER A 1107 -54.27 -48.55 21.64
CA SER A 1107 -54.36 -47.47 20.66
C SER A 1107 -54.28 -46.13 21.36
N GLU A 1108 -53.41 -45.26 20.85
CA GLU A 1108 -53.24 -43.89 21.32
C GLU A 1108 -53.70 -42.92 20.22
N LYS A 1109 -54.28 -41.79 20.62
CA LYS A 1109 -54.73 -40.75 19.68
C LYS A 1109 -53.62 -39.74 19.40
N LEU A 1110 -52.88 -39.94 18.31
CA LEU A 1110 -51.80 -39.05 17.87
C LEU A 1110 -52.28 -38.17 16.71
N HIS A 1111 -52.22 -36.84 16.87
CA HIS A 1111 -52.66 -35.85 15.85
C HIS A 1111 -54.11 -36.04 15.35
N GLY A 1112 -55.00 -36.56 16.19
CA GLY A 1112 -56.42 -36.78 15.85
C GLY A 1112 -56.73 -38.17 15.29
N GLU A 1113 -55.72 -38.95 14.91
CA GLU A 1113 -55.87 -40.33 14.43
C GLU A 1113 -55.51 -41.35 15.50
N TRP A 1114 -56.23 -42.47 15.52
CA TRP A 1114 -55.93 -43.60 16.40
C TRP A 1114 -54.82 -44.45 15.79
N LYS A 1115 -53.69 -44.59 16.48
CA LYS A 1115 -52.59 -45.47 16.10
C LYS A 1115 -52.45 -46.59 17.11
N VAL A 1116 -52.30 -47.82 16.62
CA VAL A 1116 -51.95 -48.97 17.47
C VAL A 1116 -50.47 -48.85 17.82
N VAL A 1117 -50.17 -48.78 19.11
CA VAL A 1117 -48.82 -48.53 19.66
C VAL A 1117 -48.20 -49.77 20.27
N GLU A 1118 -49.02 -50.69 20.77
CA GLU A 1118 -48.56 -51.92 21.41
C GLU A 1118 -49.56 -53.06 21.15
N SER A 1119 -49.07 -54.29 20.99
CA SER A 1119 -49.90 -55.50 20.96
C SER A 1119 -49.20 -56.63 21.70
N ARG A 1120 -49.87 -57.22 22.68
CA ARG A 1120 -49.35 -58.29 23.54
C ARG A 1120 -50.48 -59.24 23.97
N GLN A 1121 -50.10 -60.37 24.55
CA GLN A 1121 -51.01 -61.33 25.15
C GLN A 1121 -50.56 -61.62 26.58
N ILE A 1122 -51.50 -61.59 27.53
CA ILE A 1122 -51.29 -62.01 28.92
C ILE A 1122 -52.08 -63.29 29.13
N SER A 1123 -51.49 -64.30 29.76
CA SER A 1123 -52.16 -65.56 30.09
C SER A 1123 -51.81 -66.02 31.49
N ASN A 1124 -52.76 -66.62 32.20
CA ASN A 1124 -52.47 -67.27 33.48
C ASN A 1124 -52.21 -68.77 33.28
N GLN A 1125 -50.95 -69.18 33.46
CA GLN A 1125 -50.53 -70.59 33.43
C GLN A 1125 -49.96 -71.05 34.79
N ASN A 1126 -50.14 -70.25 35.85
CA ASN A 1126 -49.54 -70.53 37.14
C ASN A 1126 -50.16 -71.78 37.79
N MET A 1127 -49.31 -72.66 38.32
CA MET A 1127 -49.73 -73.80 39.14
C MET A 1127 -49.82 -73.35 40.61
N TYR A 1128 -51.00 -73.44 41.21
CA TYR A 1128 -51.20 -73.09 42.61
C TYR A 1128 -51.00 -74.33 43.48
N GLY A 1129 -50.21 -74.20 44.55
CA GLY A 1129 -49.85 -75.34 45.39
C GLY A 1129 -50.93 -75.69 46.42
N ASP A 1130 -50.78 -76.84 47.09
CA ASP A 1130 -51.71 -77.29 48.14
C ASP A 1130 -51.84 -76.34 49.35
N LYS A 1131 -50.88 -75.40 49.50
CA LYS A 1131 -50.87 -74.39 50.58
C LYS A 1131 -51.75 -73.18 50.30
N ASP A 1132 -52.35 -73.09 49.11
CA ASP A 1132 -53.11 -71.91 48.67
C ASP A 1132 -54.60 -72.03 49.05
N GLN A 1133 -55.10 -71.01 49.75
CA GLN A 1133 -56.36 -71.04 50.52
C GLN A 1133 -57.44 -70.08 50.01
N SER A 1134 -57.22 -69.34 48.91
CA SER A 1134 -58.25 -68.43 48.40
C SER A 1134 -59.25 -69.17 47.49
N ARG A 1135 -60.47 -68.62 47.36
CA ARG A 1135 -61.49 -69.14 46.43
C ARG A 1135 -61.00 -69.16 44.99
N TYR A 1136 -60.22 -68.15 44.60
CA TYR A 1136 -59.66 -68.01 43.26
C TYR A 1136 -58.61 -69.10 42.98
N ASP A 1137 -57.73 -69.41 43.95
CA ASP A 1137 -56.74 -70.49 43.81
C ASP A 1137 -57.43 -71.84 43.67
N VAL A 1138 -58.50 -72.09 44.43
CA VAL A 1138 -59.29 -73.32 44.32
C VAL A 1138 -60.00 -73.40 42.96
N ILE A 1139 -60.54 -72.29 42.43
CA ILE A 1139 -61.11 -72.26 41.07
C ILE A 1139 -60.03 -72.58 40.03
N ASN A 1140 -58.83 -72.01 40.17
CA ASN A 1140 -57.72 -72.30 39.26
C ASN A 1140 -57.27 -73.76 39.33
N ASN A 1141 -57.26 -74.37 40.52
CA ASN A 1141 -56.97 -75.79 40.69
C ASN A 1141 -58.05 -76.68 40.08
N ILE A 1142 -59.34 -76.29 40.17
CA ILE A 1142 -60.44 -76.97 39.47
C ILE A 1142 -60.24 -76.90 37.96
N MET A 1143 -59.94 -75.70 37.42
CA MET A 1143 -59.71 -75.49 35.99
C MET A 1143 -58.48 -76.23 35.49
N PHE A 1144 -57.40 -76.28 36.28
CA PHE A 1144 -56.20 -77.06 36.01
C PHE A 1144 -56.49 -78.57 35.98
N ALA A 1145 -57.13 -79.10 37.02
CA ALA A 1145 -57.47 -80.52 37.12
C ALA A 1145 -58.40 -80.96 35.97
N TYR A 1146 -59.33 -80.09 35.57
CA TYR A 1146 -60.19 -80.31 34.41
C TYR A 1146 -59.39 -80.34 33.10
N ALA A 1147 -58.47 -79.40 32.90
CA ALA A 1147 -57.60 -79.35 31.71
C ALA A 1147 -56.65 -80.56 31.62
N MET A 1148 -56.17 -81.07 32.76
CA MET A 1148 -55.27 -82.24 32.85
C MET A 1148 -56.00 -83.59 32.88
N GLN A 1149 -57.35 -83.60 32.87
CA GLN A 1149 -58.18 -84.80 33.01
C GLN A 1149 -57.92 -85.60 34.31
N ASP A 1150 -57.51 -84.94 35.39
CA ASP A 1150 -57.30 -85.55 36.71
C ASP A 1150 -58.60 -85.52 37.53
N GLU A 1151 -59.41 -86.58 37.41
CA GLU A 1151 -60.69 -86.68 38.13
C GLU A 1151 -60.55 -86.66 39.66
N ALA A 1152 -59.41 -87.14 40.21
CA ALA A 1152 -59.19 -87.19 41.65
C ALA A 1152 -59.00 -85.77 42.22
N MET A 1153 -58.08 -85.01 41.61
CA MET A 1153 -57.81 -83.61 41.97
C MET A 1153 -59.04 -82.72 41.72
N LEU A 1154 -59.81 -82.98 40.66
CA LEU A 1154 -61.03 -82.24 40.33
C LEU A 1154 -62.11 -82.42 41.40
N SER A 1155 -62.40 -83.66 41.80
CA SER A 1155 -63.36 -83.98 42.86
C SER A 1155 -62.96 -83.35 44.20
N GLU A 1156 -61.68 -83.41 44.56
CA GLU A 1156 -61.16 -82.85 45.82
C GLU A 1156 -61.29 -81.32 45.83
N SER A 1157 -60.84 -80.66 44.77
CA SER A 1157 -60.90 -79.19 44.65
C SER A 1157 -62.34 -78.68 44.59
N MET A 1158 -63.26 -79.39 43.92
CA MET A 1158 -64.69 -79.06 43.91
C MET A 1158 -65.34 -79.20 45.30
N ARG A 1159 -65.03 -80.26 46.06
CA ARG A 1159 -65.51 -80.40 47.45
C ARG A 1159 -64.99 -79.26 48.33
N LYS A 1160 -63.71 -78.90 48.19
CA LYS A 1160 -63.10 -77.77 48.90
C LYS A 1160 -63.81 -76.46 48.56
N TYR A 1161 -64.12 -76.22 47.29
CA TYR A 1161 -64.85 -75.03 46.85
C TYR A 1161 -66.27 -74.96 47.41
N VAL A 1162 -67.05 -76.05 47.34
CA VAL A 1162 -68.41 -76.11 47.89
C VAL A 1162 -68.40 -75.92 49.41
N GLY A 1163 -67.44 -76.53 50.11
CA GLY A 1163 -67.25 -76.30 51.54
C GLY A 1163 -66.93 -74.83 51.87
N MET A 1164 -66.10 -74.17 51.05
CA MET A 1164 -65.83 -72.72 51.15
C MET A 1164 -67.04 -71.86 50.79
N ASP A 1165 -67.95 -72.35 49.94
CA ASP A 1165 -69.16 -71.63 49.57
C ASP A 1165 -70.24 -71.67 50.65
N ASP A 1166 -70.48 -72.86 51.21
CA ASP A 1166 -71.40 -73.05 52.33
C ASP A 1166 -70.91 -72.30 53.58
N THR A 1167 -69.62 -72.34 53.89
CA THR A 1167 -69.05 -71.61 55.04
C THR A 1167 -69.20 -70.11 54.89
N VAL A 1168 -68.92 -69.53 53.72
CA VAL A 1168 -69.09 -68.08 53.51
C VAL A 1168 -70.56 -67.67 53.53
N LYS A 1169 -71.47 -68.44 52.91
CA LYS A 1169 -72.92 -68.19 52.99
C LYS A 1169 -73.45 -68.23 54.44
N ASN A 1170 -72.82 -69.03 55.30
CA ASN A 1170 -73.17 -69.13 56.71
C ASN A 1170 -72.50 -68.04 57.59
N LEU A 1171 -71.29 -67.60 57.22
CA LEU A 1171 -70.48 -66.66 58.03
C LEU A 1171 -70.64 -65.19 57.62
N PHE A 1172 -70.99 -64.90 56.37
CA PHE A 1172 -71.09 -63.54 55.83
C PHE A 1172 -72.47 -63.31 55.19
N LYS A 1173 -73.21 -62.30 55.66
CA LYS A 1173 -74.37 -61.76 54.95
C LYS A 1173 -73.90 -60.65 54.02
N LEU A 1174 -74.31 -60.70 52.75
CA LEU A 1174 -74.12 -59.61 51.78
C LEU A 1174 -74.60 -58.28 52.39
N LEU A 1175 -73.73 -57.29 52.42
CA LEU A 1175 -74.03 -55.88 52.72
C LEU A 1175 -74.26 -55.13 51.41
#